data_AF-A0A3D1QAF9-F1
#
_entry.id   AF-A0A3D1QAF9-F1
#
_cell.length_a   1.000
_cell.length_b   1.000
_cell.length_c   1.000
_cell.angle_alpha   90.00
_cell.angle_beta   90.00
_cell.angle_gamma   90.00
#
_symmetry.space_group_name_H-M   'P 1'
#
loop_
_entity.id
_entity.type
_entity.pdbx_description
1 polymer ?
#
loop_
_entity_poly.entity_id
_entity_poly.type
_entity_poly.pdbx_seq_one_letter_code
_entity_poly.pdbx_strand_id
1 'polypeptide(L)'
;AAVLHGLQHKIALPLLLEGFAVRGKELVLLGFIPHDERKLGFNAAFGLSLTVLKIALQTGGRPYGLGMYFSAFAPQLLGVQTVESLKSMKKRTDPAGIMNPGKTIDTTLLARAVRQALSWEGVITAVANRFPGNPPAEHPRPQSGLPAEVAWLSYTCSSCGYCVDSCDQYYGRGWESQSPRGKWRLLKMVAEGKTRLTQADVSTFLACTTCETCNARCQLEMPIEPAWMTLRGQLVEEKGFHSLPAFHIMEASARKEWNIWARYAKDRDAWLPDDLRSKIKDRAEIAYFPGCTSAFVEQDVALATARLLDKAGIEFTYLGKEEACCGIPMLMAGRWDAWEAIMDHNIELMKSKGVKTIVTSCPACRLVWETYYKRWMLDRGEQYHFTAKHYSEVLAEQIAAGRFEIPETLKGRFTYHDPCHMGRASGVYEAPRRLIQAIPGIDYQEMEFNRSQAHCCGSVMTLVADPEAAARIGQVRLNDAQKVQAQTIITACPCCRFQLQVSGRVNNMDIQVRDLATVAARACGYDIPDSEAVMERDWVPFDIMIRMLNPRGMADMMAEMMDDLIQAMPGPMAGMMKWLRSRKPALKKPLIAAMKPVMPRLFPILLPGMLPRVMPKMLEMVKAKVPMPDFMAEQMPDLMPPAMADLMPKMLPDIIPYFMPHLESYLQAENKPEVVLSR
;
A
#
# COMPACT_ATOMS: atom_id res chain seq x y z
N ALA A 1 -43.40 12.36 1.78
CA ALA A 1 -43.87 13.50 0.96
C ALA A 1 -43.78 14.83 1.72
N ALA A 2 -44.56 15.05 2.78
CA ALA A 2 -44.57 16.33 3.53
C ALA A 2 -43.19 16.79 4.02
N VAL A 3 -42.37 15.86 4.54
CA VAL A 3 -40.98 16.14 4.96
C VAL A 3 -40.14 16.65 3.78
N LEU A 4 -40.14 15.93 2.64
CA LEU A 4 -39.36 16.29 1.46
C LEU A 4 -39.77 17.66 0.90
N HIS A 5 -41.08 17.92 0.81
CA HIS A 5 -41.59 19.22 0.38
C HIS A 5 -41.16 20.36 1.31
N GLY A 6 -41.23 20.14 2.63
CA GLY A 6 -40.77 21.13 3.62
C GLY A 6 -39.27 21.41 3.51
N LEU A 7 -38.47 20.38 3.28
CA LEU A 7 -37.01 20.51 3.10
C LEU A 7 -36.68 21.31 1.84
N GLN A 8 -37.28 20.95 0.70
CA GLN A 8 -37.06 21.61 -0.59
C GLN A 8 -37.45 23.09 -0.56
N HIS A 9 -38.50 23.45 0.19
CA HIS A 9 -38.94 24.85 0.30
C HIS A 9 -38.08 25.67 1.27
N LYS A 10 -37.59 25.07 2.37
CA LYS A 10 -36.88 25.83 3.42
C LYS A 10 -35.37 25.89 3.25
N ILE A 11 -34.77 24.90 2.61
CA ILE A 11 -33.32 24.81 2.43
C ILE A 11 -33.01 25.19 0.99
N ALA A 12 -32.34 26.33 0.81
CA ALA A 12 -31.96 26.83 -0.52
C ALA A 12 -30.65 26.21 -1.03
N LEU A 13 -29.89 25.55 -0.15
CA LEU A 13 -28.65 24.85 -0.49
C LEU A 13 -28.94 23.47 -1.11
N PRO A 14 -27.99 22.91 -1.89
CA PRO A 14 -28.06 21.52 -2.29
C PRO A 14 -28.22 20.61 -1.06
N LEU A 15 -29.27 19.78 -1.07
CA LEU A 15 -29.54 18.79 -0.03
C LEU A 15 -29.62 17.42 -0.68
N LEU A 16 -28.61 16.60 -0.41
CA LEU A 16 -28.60 15.19 -0.82
C LEU A 16 -29.30 14.38 0.27
N LEU A 17 -30.21 13.50 -0.13
CA LEU A 17 -30.96 12.65 0.80
C LEU A 17 -30.78 11.18 0.41
N GLU A 18 -30.43 10.37 1.39
CA GLU A 18 -30.40 8.91 1.30
C GLU A 18 -31.47 8.35 2.24
N GLY A 19 -32.32 7.45 1.74
CA GLY A 19 -33.48 6.94 2.46
C GLY A 19 -33.51 5.43 2.53
N PHE A 20 -33.74 4.88 3.72
CA PHE A 20 -33.88 3.43 3.92
C PHE A 20 -35.17 3.10 4.66
N ALA A 21 -35.86 2.05 4.18
CA ALA A 21 -36.94 1.44 4.94
C ALA A 21 -36.34 0.58 6.05
N VAL A 22 -36.78 0.80 7.28
CA VAL A 22 -36.45 -0.06 8.42
C VAL A 22 -37.66 -0.91 8.80
N ARG A 23 -37.46 -1.94 9.64
CA ARG A 23 -38.55 -2.83 10.06
C ARG A 23 -39.73 -2.04 10.64
N GLY A 24 -40.91 -2.16 10.03
CA GLY A 24 -42.12 -1.42 10.40
C GLY A 24 -42.59 -0.48 9.29
N LYS A 25 -43.26 0.62 9.66
CA LYS A 25 -43.69 1.72 8.75
C LYS A 25 -42.79 2.95 8.86
N GLU A 26 -41.54 2.76 9.28
CA GLU A 26 -40.59 3.86 9.48
C GLU A 26 -39.62 3.97 8.29
N LEU A 27 -39.29 5.21 7.93
CA LEU A 27 -38.27 5.56 6.94
C LEU A 27 -37.19 6.38 7.64
N VAL A 28 -35.93 5.99 7.47
CA VAL A 28 -34.77 6.77 7.92
C VAL A 28 -34.30 7.61 6.75
N LEU A 29 -34.15 8.91 6.96
CA LEU A 29 -33.57 9.84 6.00
C LEU A 29 -32.23 10.35 6.55
N LEU A 30 -31.15 10.09 5.81
CA LEU A 30 -29.84 10.70 6.01
C LEU A 30 -29.70 11.86 5.03
N GLY A 31 -29.32 13.04 5.53
CA GLY A 31 -29.20 14.25 4.72
C GLY A 31 -27.80 14.83 4.76
N PHE A 32 -27.31 15.25 3.59
CA PHE A 32 -26.02 15.92 3.44
C PHE A 32 -26.23 17.29 2.77
N ILE A 33 -25.70 18.33 3.40
CA ILE A 33 -25.63 19.68 2.84
C ILE A 33 -24.16 19.93 2.49
N PRO A 34 -23.76 19.80 1.21
CA PRO A 34 -22.37 19.98 0.82
C PRO A 34 -21.89 21.39 1.12
N HIS A 35 -20.87 21.50 1.96
CA HIS A 35 -20.25 22.77 2.30
C HIS A 35 -18.78 22.56 2.67
N ASP A 36 -17.98 23.59 2.42
CA ASP A 36 -16.54 23.65 2.71
C ASP A 36 -16.35 24.26 4.08
N GLU A 37 -15.83 23.47 5.01
CA GLU A 37 -15.56 23.88 6.39
C GLU A 37 -14.45 24.93 6.53
N ARG A 38 -13.69 25.20 5.46
CA ARG A 38 -12.70 26.27 5.41
C ARG A 38 -13.35 27.65 5.23
N LYS A 39 -14.64 27.71 4.85
CA LYS A 39 -15.37 28.96 4.62
C LYS A 39 -16.27 29.31 5.79
N LEU A 40 -16.44 30.63 6.03
CA LEU A 40 -17.31 31.17 7.08
C LEU A 40 -18.75 30.62 7.00
N GLY A 41 -19.26 30.42 5.77
CA GLY A 41 -20.62 29.93 5.54
C GLY A 41 -20.90 28.54 6.11
N PHE A 42 -19.88 27.72 6.37
CA PHE A 42 -20.06 26.35 6.86
C PHE A 42 -20.79 26.31 8.19
N ASN A 43 -20.40 27.15 9.14
CA ASN A 43 -21.01 27.19 10.47
C ASN A 43 -22.48 27.65 10.39
N ALA A 44 -22.78 28.54 9.44
CA ALA A 44 -24.17 28.96 9.19
C ALA A 44 -24.97 27.82 8.55
N ALA A 45 -24.44 27.16 7.51
CA ALA A 45 -25.05 26.03 6.85
C ALA A 45 -25.29 24.84 7.78
N PHE A 46 -24.38 24.58 8.74
CA PHE A 46 -24.56 23.55 9.76
C PHE A 46 -25.85 23.75 10.57
N GLY A 47 -26.26 25.01 10.77
CA GLY A 47 -27.51 25.36 11.44
C GLY A 47 -28.77 24.84 10.73
N LEU A 48 -28.72 24.58 9.42
CA LEU A 48 -29.84 24.02 8.65
C LEU A 48 -30.21 22.60 9.10
N SER A 49 -29.32 21.90 9.80
CA SER A 49 -29.65 20.63 10.46
C SER A 49 -30.83 20.77 11.46
N LEU A 50 -30.99 21.95 12.06
CA LEU A 50 -32.13 22.26 12.95
C LEU A 50 -33.43 22.39 12.17
N THR A 51 -33.38 22.92 10.94
CA THR A 51 -34.52 22.99 10.01
C THR A 51 -35.02 21.59 9.68
N VAL A 52 -34.09 20.69 9.35
CA VAL A 52 -34.38 19.26 9.10
C VAL A 52 -35.04 18.63 10.32
N LEU A 53 -34.44 18.80 11.50
CA LEU A 53 -34.98 18.25 12.75
C LEU A 53 -36.38 18.79 13.07
N LYS A 54 -36.61 20.10 12.92
CA LYS A 54 -37.90 20.72 13.21
C LYS A 54 -39.01 20.23 12.29
N ILE A 55 -38.73 20.12 10.98
CA ILE A 55 -39.67 19.54 10.01
C ILE A 55 -39.98 18.08 10.38
N ALA A 56 -38.96 17.30 10.70
CA ALA A 56 -39.15 15.91 11.13
C ALA A 56 -40.09 15.84 12.34
N LEU A 57 -39.82 16.60 13.42
CA LEU A 57 -40.65 16.61 14.63
C LEU A 57 -42.11 17.07 14.36
N GLN A 58 -42.30 18.10 13.52
CA GLN A 58 -43.64 18.61 13.18
C GLN A 58 -44.49 17.60 12.38
N THR A 59 -43.84 16.70 11.65
CA THR A 59 -44.49 15.65 10.87
C THR A 59 -44.59 14.31 11.61
N GLY A 60 -44.30 14.30 12.93
CA GLY A 60 -44.34 13.09 13.77
C GLY A 60 -43.10 12.21 13.67
N GLY A 61 -42.04 12.68 13.02
CA GLY A 61 -40.72 12.04 12.98
C GLY A 61 -39.86 12.35 14.21
N ARG A 62 -38.63 11.83 14.21
CA ARG A 62 -37.67 11.94 15.32
C ARG A 62 -36.22 11.93 14.80
N PRO A 63 -35.24 12.44 15.57
CA PRO A 63 -33.84 12.25 15.23
C PRO A 63 -33.50 10.74 15.20
N TYR A 64 -32.65 10.35 14.25
CA TYR A 64 -32.25 8.95 14.05
C TYR A 64 -31.60 8.34 15.30
N GLY A 65 -30.75 9.12 15.97
CA GLY A 65 -30.12 8.75 17.24
C GLY A 65 -29.98 9.95 18.17
N LEU A 66 -29.81 9.67 19.46
CA LEU A 66 -29.68 10.72 20.48
C LEU A 66 -28.28 11.35 20.47
N GLY A 67 -27.23 10.53 20.54
CA GLY A 67 -25.85 11.01 20.60
C GLY A 67 -25.61 12.02 21.75
N MET A 68 -24.66 12.94 21.55
CA MET A 68 -24.42 14.05 22.50
C MET A 68 -25.31 15.27 22.23
N TYR A 69 -25.75 15.47 20.98
CA TYR A 69 -26.51 16.65 20.56
C TYR A 69 -28.01 16.56 20.88
N PHE A 70 -28.59 15.34 20.88
CA PHE A 70 -30.03 15.14 21.04
C PHE A 70 -30.40 14.35 22.31
N SER A 71 -29.48 14.18 23.28
CA SER A 71 -29.80 13.50 24.55
C SER A 71 -30.89 14.20 25.38
N ALA A 72 -31.13 15.50 25.15
CA ALA A 72 -32.26 16.23 25.74
C ALA A 72 -33.64 15.75 25.23
N PHE A 73 -33.67 14.99 24.13
CA PHE A 73 -34.86 14.37 23.56
C PHE A 73 -35.03 12.92 24.04
N ALA A 74 -34.11 12.37 24.85
CA ALA A 74 -34.14 10.97 25.28
C ALA A 74 -35.47 10.54 25.91
N PRO A 75 -36.11 11.31 26.81
CA PRO A 75 -37.41 10.91 27.37
C PRO A 75 -38.52 10.84 26.32
N GLN A 76 -38.45 11.66 25.27
CA GLN A 76 -39.42 11.68 24.18
C GLN A 76 -39.23 10.52 23.21
N LEU A 77 -37.98 10.09 22.98
CA LEU A 77 -37.68 8.98 22.06
C LEU A 77 -37.72 7.60 22.72
N LEU A 78 -37.25 7.46 23.96
CA LEU A 78 -37.10 6.17 24.64
C LEU A 78 -38.19 5.90 25.69
N GLY A 79 -38.92 6.95 26.10
CA GLY A 79 -39.82 6.92 27.25
C GLY A 79 -39.10 7.20 28.57
N VAL A 80 -39.80 7.88 29.48
CA VAL A 80 -39.24 8.32 30.79
C VAL A 80 -38.70 7.13 31.60
N GLN A 81 -39.49 6.06 31.70
CA GLN A 81 -39.12 4.86 32.47
C GLN A 81 -37.85 4.19 31.92
N THR A 82 -37.72 4.09 30.59
CA THR A 82 -36.53 3.53 29.95
C THR A 82 -35.30 4.38 30.25
N VAL A 83 -35.41 5.70 30.17
CA VAL A 83 -34.29 6.62 30.48
C VAL A 83 -33.86 6.49 31.94
N GLU A 84 -34.80 6.40 32.88
CA GLU A 84 -34.50 6.21 34.30
C GLU A 84 -33.81 4.86 34.57
N SER A 85 -34.29 3.79 33.94
CA SER A 85 -33.69 2.46 34.01
C SER A 85 -32.25 2.47 33.47
N LEU A 86 -32.02 3.09 32.31
CA LEU A 86 -30.68 3.22 31.71
C LEU A 86 -29.73 4.05 32.60
N LYS A 87 -30.23 5.12 33.24
CA LYS A 87 -29.44 5.92 34.19
C LYS A 87 -29.06 5.10 35.42
N SER A 88 -29.99 4.30 35.95
CA SER A 88 -29.73 3.40 37.07
C SER A 88 -28.69 2.35 36.71
N MET A 89 -28.83 1.72 35.53
CA MET A 89 -27.86 0.77 35.00
C MET A 89 -26.47 1.41 34.89
N LYS A 90 -26.35 2.58 34.23
CA LYS A 90 -25.07 3.28 34.05
C LYS A 90 -24.40 3.60 35.39
N LYS A 91 -25.15 4.07 36.39
CA LYS A 91 -24.61 4.31 37.74
C LYS A 91 -24.05 3.05 38.40
N ARG A 92 -24.67 1.88 38.15
CA ARG A 92 -24.21 0.59 38.69
C ARG A 92 -23.00 0.04 37.94
N THR A 93 -22.99 0.14 36.61
CA THR A 93 -21.97 -0.51 35.77
C THR A 93 -20.78 0.39 35.45
N ASP A 94 -20.94 1.71 35.54
CA ASP A 94 -19.93 2.72 35.25
C ASP A 94 -19.98 3.85 36.30
N PRO A 95 -19.67 3.54 37.58
CA PRO A 95 -19.74 4.51 38.68
C PRO A 95 -18.76 5.68 38.50
N ALA A 96 -17.66 5.46 37.77
CA ALA A 96 -16.68 6.50 37.43
C ALA A 96 -17.09 7.36 36.22
N GLY A 97 -18.19 7.02 35.53
CA GLY A 97 -18.70 7.78 34.39
C GLY A 97 -17.78 7.78 33.16
N ILE A 98 -16.88 6.82 33.06
CA ILE A 98 -15.85 6.77 32.00
C ILE A 98 -16.42 6.29 30.66
N MET A 99 -17.51 5.53 30.66
CA MET A 99 -18.08 4.95 29.45
C MET A 99 -19.06 5.92 28.77
N ASN A 100 -18.62 6.57 27.68
CA ASN A 100 -19.44 7.48 26.86
C ASN A 100 -20.14 8.62 27.65
N PRO A 101 -19.39 9.44 28.40
CA PRO A 101 -19.97 10.52 29.21
C PRO A 101 -20.79 11.49 28.36
N GLY A 102 -21.98 11.89 28.83
CA GLY A 102 -22.79 12.91 28.16
C GLY A 102 -23.54 12.43 26.91
N LYS A 103 -23.42 11.15 26.54
CA LYS A 103 -24.07 10.56 25.37
C LYS A 103 -25.41 9.93 25.80
N THR A 104 -26.37 9.91 24.87
CA THR A 104 -27.67 9.21 24.90
C THR A 104 -28.65 9.60 26.02
N ILE A 105 -28.32 9.45 27.30
CA ILE A 105 -29.26 9.58 28.43
C ILE A 105 -28.96 10.79 29.34
N ASP A 106 -27.77 11.36 29.22
CA ASP A 106 -27.33 12.52 30.00
C ASP A 106 -27.68 13.81 29.27
N THR A 107 -28.50 14.66 29.88
CA THR A 107 -28.84 15.96 29.30
C THR A 107 -27.71 16.96 29.53
N THR A 108 -26.82 17.07 28.54
CA THR A 108 -25.67 17.97 28.56
C THR A 108 -26.08 19.43 28.26
N LEU A 109 -25.19 20.38 28.55
CA LEU A 109 -25.37 21.79 28.16
C LEU A 109 -25.56 21.93 26.65
N LEU A 110 -24.78 21.19 25.86
CA LEU A 110 -24.88 21.13 24.40
C LEU A 110 -26.27 20.68 23.95
N ALA A 111 -26.80 19.61 24.53
CA ALA A 111 -28.12 19.10 24.17
C ALA A 111 -29.26 20.08 24.54
N ARG A 112 -29.12 20.81 25.65
CA ARG A 112 -30.06 21.89 26.00
C ARG A 112 -29.97 23.05 25.00
N ALA A 113 -28.77 23.43 24.61
CA ALA A 113 -28.54 24.49 23.62
C ALA A 113 -29.16 24.15 22.27
N VAL A 114 -28.98 22.91 21.77
CA VAL A 114 -29.63 22.43 20.52
C VAL A 114 -31.16 22.51 20.63
N ARG A 115 -31.73 22.07 21.75
CA ARG A 115 -33.18 22.12 21.97
C ARG A 115 -33.72 23.54 22.01
N GLN A 116 -32.98 24.48 22.61
CA GLN A 116 -33.33 25.90 22.60
C GLN A 116 -33.17 26.53 21.21
N ALA A 117 -32.14 26.15 20.45
CA ALA A 117 -31.90 26.69 19.11
C ALA A 117 -33.05 26.40 18.12
N LEU A 118 -33.87 25.36 18.35
CA LEU A 118 -35.07 25.07 17.56
C LEU A 118 -36.11 26.20 17.56
N SER A 119 -36.19 27.01 18.64
CA SER A 119 -37.10 28.16 18.67
C SER A 119 -36.62 29.30 17.76
N TRP A 120 -35.31 29.37 17.49
CA TRP A 120 -34.67 30.35 16.62
C TRP A 120 -34.43 29.86 15.19
N GLU A 121 -34.90 28.66 14.86
CA GLU A 121 -34.64 28.00 13.56
C GLU A 121 -34.95 28.89 12.36
N GLY A 122 -36.03 29.68 12.36
CA GLY A 122 -36.36 30.53 11.21
C GLY A 122 -35.30 31.60 10.91
N VAL A 123 -34.70 32.18 11.95
CA VAL A 123 -33.60 33.15 11.81
C VAL A 123 -32.34 32.44 11.33
N ILE A 124 -32.04 31.27 11.90
CA ILE A 124 -30.89 30.43 11.53
C ILE A 124 -30.97 30.05 10.05
N THR A 125 -32.13 29.57 9.59
CA THR A 125 -32.40 29.19 8.19
C THR A 125 -32.21 30.38 7.25
N ALA A 126 -32.76 31.55 7.61
CA ALA A 126 -32.65 32.75 6.79
C ALA A 126 -31.19 33.23 6.64
N VAL A 127 -30.39 33.15 7.71
CA VAL A 127 -28.96 33.48 7.67
C VAL A 127 -28.18 32.43 6.88
N ALA A 128 -28.42 31.15 7.12
CA ALA A 128 -27.71 30.06 6.49
C ALA A 128 -27.92 30.03 4.96
N ASN A 129 -29.14 30.25 4.49
CA ASN A 129 -29.47 30.29 3.06
C ASN A 129 -28.86 31.48 2.31
N ARG A 130 -28.27 32.48 3.00
CA ARG A 130 -27.55 33.60 2.36
C ARG A 130 -26.12 33.24 1.97
N PHE A 131 -25.56 32.18 2.55
CA PHE A 131 -24.24 31.70 2.17
C PHE A 131 -24.40 30.78 0.96
N PRO A 132 -23.73 31.07 -0.18
CA PRO A 132 -23.76 30.16 -1.31
C PRO A 132 -23.09 28.84 -0.91
N GLY A 133 -23.70 27.71 -1.30
CA GLY A 133 -23.04 26.41 -1.25
C GLY A 133 -21.80 26.41 -2.15
N ASN A 134 -20.92 25.44 -2.00
CA ASN A 134 -19.72 25.39 -2.83
C ASN A 134 -19.98 24.65 -4.13
N PRO A 135 -19.81 25.31 -5.29
CA PRO A 135 -19.81 24.60 -6.56
C PRO A 135 -18.59 23.66 -6.65
N PRO A 136 -18.70 22.53 -7.36
CA PRO A 136 -17.67 21.48 -7.41
C PRO A 136 -16.33 21.89 -8.07
N ALA A 137 -16.23 23.10 -8.63
CA ALA A 137 -15.07 23.53 -9.42
C ALA A 137 -14.18 24.51 -8.64
N GLU A 138 -13.61 24.08 -7.51
CA GLU A 138 -12.57 24.85 -6.84
C GLU A 138 -11.17 24.41 -7.27
N HIS A 139 -10.31 25.38 -7.55
CA HIS A 139 -8.90 25.11 -7.79
C HIS A 139 -8.20 24.75 -6.48
N PRO A 140 -7.61 23.56 -6.36
CA PRO A 140 -6.84 23.18 -5.18
C PRO A 140 -5.67 24.16 -5.02
N ARG A 141 -5.42 24.61 -3.78
CA ARG A 141 -4.21 25.37 -3.44
C ARG A 141 -3.30 24.52 -2.57
N PRO A 142 -1.96 24.54 -2.78
CA PRO A 142 -1.04 23.90 -1.86
C PRO A 142 -1.24 24.45 -0.45
N GLN A 143 -1.28 23.57 0.54
CA GLN A 143 -1.41 23.94 1.95
C GLN A 143 -0.47 23.08 2.80
N SER A 144 0.26 23.74 3.71
CA SER A 144 1.03 23.09 4.78
C SER A 144 1.98 21.97 4.32
N GLY A 145 2.57 22.12 3.12
CA GLY A 145 3.54 21.16 2.57
C GLY A 145 2.94 19.91 1.91
N LEU A 146 1.62 19.87 1.71
CA LEU A 146 0.93 18.82 0.96
C LEU A 146 0.67 19.24 -0.51
N PRO A 147 0.55 18.28 -1.44
CA PRO A 147 0.09 18.58 -2.80
C PRO A 147 -1.29 19.24 -2.75
N ALA A 148 -1.55 20.18 -3.66
CA ALA A 148 -2.79 20.96 -3.67
C ALA A 148 -4.03 20.06 -3.70
N GLU A 149 -4.03 19.07 -4.60
CA GLU A 149 -5.12 18.10 -4.74
C GLU A 149 -5.30 17.24 -3.48
N VAL A 150 -4.21 16.75 -2.89
CA VAL A 150 -4.25 15.95 -1.66
C VAL A 150 -4.79 16.77 -0.47
N ALA A 151 -4.35 18.02 -0.34
CA ALA A 151 -4.85 18.94 0.67
C ALA A 151 -6.35 19.13 0.49
N TRP A 152 -6.83 19.38 -0.73
CA TRP A 152 -8.25 19.51 -1.04
C TRP A 152 -9.05 18.23 -0.72
N LEU A 153 -8.58 17.06 -1.19
CA LEU A 153 -9.22 15.76 -0.94
C LEU A 153 -9.31 15.42 0.55
N SER A 154 -8.39 15.91 1.38
CA SER A 154 -8.45 15.70 2.83
C SER A 154 -9.69 16.32 3.49
N TYR A 155 -10.23 17.41 2.92
CA TYR A 155 -11.48 18.04 3.33
C TYR A 155 -12.71 17.39 2.68
N THR A 156 -12.54 16.68 1.56
CA THR A 156 -13.60 15.93 0.88
C THR A 156 -14.00 14.67 1.63
N CYS A 157 -13.07 14.02 2.35
CA CYS A 157 -13.36 12.79 3.09
C CYS A 157 -14.46 12.98 4.15
N SER A 158 -15.63 12.35 3.95
CA SER A 158 -16.76 12.40 4.88
C SER A 158 -16.56 11.64 6.20
N SER A 159 -15.42 10.96 6.37
CA SER A 159 -15.10 10.16 7.56
C SER A 159 -16.11 9.03 7.88
N CYS A 160 -16.90 8.59 6.90
CA CYS A 160 -17.95 7.57 7.07
C CYS A 160 -17.46 6.20 7.56
N GLY A 161 -16.25 5.78 7.17
CA GLY A 161 -15.64 4.53 7.62
C GLY A 161 -15.86 3.29 6.74
N TYR A 162 -16.60 3.37 5.63
CA TYR A 162 -16.82 2.22 4.73
C TYR A 162 -15.52 1.60 4.16
N CYS A 163 -14.46 2.40 4.08
CA CYS A 163 -13.16 1.94 3.63
C CYS A 163 -12.31 1.25 4.73
N VAL A 164 -12.73 1.27 5.99
CA VAL A 164 -11.90 0.81 7.12
C VAL A 164 -11.84 -0.72 7.13
N ASP A 165 -12.98 -1.38 7.30
CA ASP A 165 -13.04 -2.85 7.44
C ASP A 165 -12.63 -3.60 6.17
N SER A 166 -12.75 -2.95 5.01
CA SER A 166 -12.34 -3.51 3.72
C SER A 166 -10.86 -3.29 3.38
N CYS A 167 -10.15 -2.43 4.11
CA CYS A 167 -8.75 -2.11 3.82
C CYS A 167 -7.81 -3.17 4.38
N ASP A 168 -6.95 -3.70 3.51
CA ASP A 168 -5.91 -4.67 3.84
C ASP A 168 -4.91 -4.18 4.87
N GLN A 169 -4.62 -2.88 4.83
CA GLN A 169 -3.74 -2.26 5.81
C GLN A 169 -4.37 -2.21 7.20
N TYR A 170 -5.70 -2.08 7.30
CA TYR A 170 -6.40 -2.05 8.57
C TYR A 170 -6.55 -3.45 9.17
N TYR A 171 -7.15 -4.41 8.45
CA TYR A 171 -7.29 -5.76 9.01
C TYR A 171 -5.95 -6.50 9.16
N GLY A 172 -4.92 -6.13 8.37
CA GLY A 172 -3.57 -6.69 8.49
C GLY A 172 -2.76 -6.17 9.69
N ARG A 173 -3.05 -4.96 10.19
CA ARG A 173 -2.27 -4.31 11.28
C ARG A 173 -3.09 -3.88 12.50
N GLY A 174 -4.40 -3.83 12.42
CA GLY A 174 -5.32 -3.54 13.53
C GLY A 174 -5.41 -2.08 13.97
N TRP A 175 -4.75 -1.15 13.29
CA TRP A 175 -4.72 0.27 13.66
C TRP A 175 -5.39 1.17 12.62
N GLU A 176 -6.31 2.02 13.07
CA GLU A 176 -7.09 2.88 12.17
C GLU A 176 -6.22 3.85 11.35
N SER A 177 -5.06 4.28 11.86
CA SER A 177 -4.10 5.11 11.13
C SER A 177 -3.61 4.47 9.82
N GLN A 178 -3.73 3.15 9.69
CA GLN A 178 -3.38 2.41 8.47
C GLN A 178 -4.49 2.48 7.41
N SER A 179 -5.74 2.71 7.84
CA SER A 179 -6.90 2.81 6.96
C SER A 179 -6.91 4.11 6.14
N PRO A 180 -7.61 4.15 4.99
CA PRO A 180 -7.76 5.37 4.20
C PRO A 180 -8.40 6.51 4.99
N ARG A 181 -9.42 6.22 5.83
CA ARG A 181 -10.05 7.22 6.70
C ARG A 181 -9.04 7.83 7.67
N GLY A 182 -8.26 7.00 8.35
CA GLY A 182 -7.24 7.47 9.29
C GLY A 182 -6.17 8.34 8.60
N LYS A 183 -5.72 7.91 7.41
CA LYS A 183 -4.78 8.68 6.59
C LYS A 183 -5.33 10.03 6.14
N TRP A 184 -6.57 10.09 5.66
CA TRP A 184 -7.22 11.36 5.33
C TRP A 184 -7.38 12.27 6.54
N ARG A 185 -7.71 11.71 7.70
CA ARG A 185 -7.78 12.46 8.96
C ARG A 185 -6.44 13.08 9.32
N LEU A 186 -5.35 12.32 9.20
CA LEU A 186 -3.99 12.82 9.43
C LEU A 186 -3.65 13.96 8.46
N LEU A 187 -3.89 13.78 7.16
CA LEU A 187 -3.61 14.80 6.15
C LEU A 187 -4.41 16.08 6.36
N LYS A 188 -5.68 15.97 6.77
CA LYS A 188 -6.48 17.13 7.15
C LYS A 188 -5.87 17.86 8.34
N MET A 189 -5.41 17.15 9.38
CA MET A 189 -4.74 17.78 10.52
C MET A 189 -3.43 18.47 10.13
N VAL A 190 -2.70 17.93 9.16
CA VAL A 190 -1.51 18.56 8.57
C VAL A 190 -1.90 19.82 7.80
N ALA A 191 -2.94 19.76 6.94
CA ALA A 191 -3.46 20.91 6.21
C ALA A 191 -3.89 22.04 7.17
N GLU A 192 -4.56 21.70 8.27
CA GLU A 192 -4.97 22.62 9.34
C GLU A 192 -3.80 23.16 10.21
N GLY A 193 -2.57 22.69 10.01
CA GLY A 193 -1.39 23.11 10.78
C GLY A 193 -1.37 22.59 12.22
N LYS A 194 -2.21 21.60 12.55
CA LYS A 194 -2.29 20.99 13.90
C LYS A 194 -1.19 19.98 14.17
N THR A 195 -0.61 19.41 13.12
CA THR A 195 0.50 18.46 13.19
C THR A 195 1.39 18.56 11.95
N ARG A 196 2.52 17.86 11.96
CA ARG A 196 3.42 17.68 10.82
C ARG A 196 3.60 16.19 10.55
N LEU A 197 3.89 15.85 9.30
CA LEU A 197 4.22 14.47 8.94
C LEU A 197 5.56 14.07 9.53
N THR A 198 5.61 12.87 10.11
CA THR A 198 6.83 12.19 10.58
C THR A 198 7.22 11.09 9.59
N GLN A 199 8.45 10.57 9.71
CA GLN A 199 8.89 9.44 8.88
C GLN A 199 8.01 8.20 9.09
N ALA A 200 7.50 7.97 10.31
CA ALA A 200 6.56 6.88 10.59
C ALA A 200 5.21 7.03 9.83
N ASP A 201 4.73 8.27 9.69
CA ASP A 201 3.54 8.57 8.88
C ASP A 201 3.82 8.28 7.40
N VAL A 202 4.97 8.74 6.88
CA VAL A 202 5.38 8.50 5.49
C VAL A 202 5.50 6.99 5.21
N SER A 203 6.14 6.23 6.11
CA SER A 203 6.22 4.77 6.01
C SER A 203 4.84 4.11 5.98
N THR A 204 3.85 4.65 6.70
CA THR A 204 2.46 4.18 6.67
C THR A 204 1.78 4.44 5.32
N PHE A 205 2.09 5.56 4.65
CA PHE A 205 1.66 5.80 3.27
C PHE A 205 2.36 4.86 2.29
N LEU A 206 3.67 4.69 2.40
CA LEU A 206 4.47 3.81 1.53
C LEU A 206 4.07 2.33 1.67
N ALA A 207 3.73 1.85 2.87
CA ALA A 207 3.34 0.47 3.10
C ALA A 207 2.00 0.06 2.44
N CYS A 208 1.18 1.02 2.01
CA CYS A 208 -0.07 0.71 1.31
C CYS A 208 0.18 -0.11 0.03
N THR A 209 -0.59 -1.18 -0.15
CA THR A 209 -0.49 -2.09 -1.33
C THR A 209 -1.00 -1.47 -2.63
N THR A 210 -1.51 -0.24 -2.60
CA THR A 210 -2.13 0.45 -3.75
C THR A 210 -3.19 -0.40 -4.45
N CYS A 211 -3.88 -1.26 -3.68
CA CYS A 211 -4.77 -2.26 -4.25
C CYS A 211 -6.12 -1.69 -4.73
N GLU A 212 -6.38 -0.39 -4.56
CA GLU A 212 -7.60 0.33 -4.98
C GLU A 212 -8.94 -0.16 -4.39
N THR A 213 -8.95 -1.05 -3.40
CA THR A 213 -10.20 -1.40 -2.69
C THR A 213 -10.87 -0.15 -2.11
N CYS A 214 -10.08 0.80 -1.63
CA CYS A 214 -10.59 2.05 -1.09
C CYS A 214 -11.24 2.96 -2.13
N ASN A 215 -10.74 3.00 -3.38
CA ASN A 215 -11.36 3.74 -4.48
C ASN A 215 -12.75 3.15 -4.77
N ALA A 216 -12.84 1.83 -4.90
CA ALA A 216 -14.09 1.13 -5.21
C ALA A 216 -15.14 1.18 -4.08
N ARG A 217 -14.72 1.39 -2.83
CA ARG A 217 -15.61 1.44 -1.65
C ARG A 217 -16.05 2.85 -1.27
N CYS A 218 -15.32 3.87 -1.74
CA CYS A 218 -15.61 5.25 -1.37
C CYS A 218 -16.90 5.72 -2.03
N GLN A 219 -17.91 6.05 -1.23
CA GLN A 219 -19.19 6.57 -1.73
C GLN A 219 -19.10 7.99 -2.33
N LEU A 220 -17.95 8.65 -2.17
CA LEU A 220 -17.64 9.93 -2.79
C LEU A 220 -16.74 9.76 -4.03
N GLU A 221 -16.46 8.52 -4.44
CA GLU A 221 -15.62 8.21 -5.61
C GLU A 221 -14.26 8.92 -5.59
N MET A 222 -13.70 9.11 -4.39
CA MET A 222 -12.43 9.81 -4.23
C MET A 222 -11.31 9.01 -4.91
N PRO A 223 -10.37 9.67 -5.62
CA PRO A 223 -9.20 9.03 -6.20
C PRO A 223 -8.14 8.79 -5.11
N ILE A 224 -8.42 7.88 -4.18
CA ILE A 224 -7.60 7.69 -2.97
C ILE A 224 -6.21 7.14 -3.32
N GLU A 225 -6.13 6.08 -4.11
CA GLU A 225 -4.83 5.54 -4.55
C GLU A 225 -4.04 6.56 -5.39
N PRO A 226 -4.61 7.24 -6.40
CA PRO A 226 -3.87 8.26 -7.14
C PRO A 226 -3.34 9.38 -6.26
N ALA A 227 -4.10 9.79 -5.24
CA ALA A 227 -3.66 10.79 -4.27
C ALA A 227 -2.49 10.28 -3.41
N TRP A 228 -2.46 8.99 -3.04
CA TRP A 228 -1.29 8.37 -2.39
C TRP A 228 -0.07 8.38 -3.30
N MET A 229 -0.24 8.13 -4.59
CA MET A 229 0.86 8.15 -5.53
C MET A 229 1.48 9.54 -5.63
N THR A 230 0.67 10.57 -5.86
CA THR A 230 1.15 11.97 -5.89
C THR A 230 1.85 12.35 -4.58
N LEU A 231 1.27 11.96 -3.44
CA LEU A 231 1.84 12.26 -2.13
C LEU A 231 3.19 11.58 -1.90
N ARG A 232 3.33 10.29 -2.27
CA ARG A 232 4.56 9.51 -2.01
C ARG A 232 5.79 10.10 -2.70
N GLY A 233 5.69 10.45 -3.98
CA GLY A 233 6.82 11.04 -4.69
C GLY A 233 7.25 12.37 -4.09
N GLN A 234 6.30 13.27 -3.81
CA GLN A 234 6.63 14.54 -3.17
C GLN A 234 7.29 14.34 -1.79
N LEU A 235 6.81 13.39 -0.98
CA LEU A 235 7.40 13.14 0.33
C LEU A 235 8.84 12.63 0.24
N VAL A 236 9.14 11.75 -0.71
CA VAL A 236 10.47 11.15 -0.86
C VAL A 236 11.44 12.10 -1.58
N GLU A 237 11.07 12.60 -2.76
CA GLU A 237 11.96 13.39 -3.62
C GLU A 237 12.07 14.86 -3.17
N GLU A 238 10.96 15.51 -2.82
CA GLU A 238 10.96 16.95 -2.51
C GLU A 238 11.11 17.27 -1.02
N LYS A 239 10.57 16.41 -0.13
CA LYS A 239 10.60 16.65 1.33
C LYS A 239 11.74 15.93 2.04
N GLY A 240 12.47 15.05 1.35
CA GLY A 240 13.66 14.38 1.86
C GLY A 240 13.40 13.27 2.87
N PHE A 241 12.15 12.79 3.00
CA PHE A 241 11.88 11.55 3.73
C PHE A 241 12.51 10.36 3.00
N HIS A 242 12.90 9.31 3.72
CA HIS A 242 13.37 8.10 3.06
C HIS A 242 12.20 7.20 2.63
N SER A 243 12.45 6.41 1.59
CA SER A 243 11.55 5.32 1.19
C SER A 243 11.71 4.11 2.11
N LEU A 244 11.03 2.99 1.83
CA LEU A 244 11.31 1.75 2.56
C LEU A 244 12.76 1.30 2.26
N PRO A 245 13.57 0.99 3.28
CA PRO A 245 15.01 0.76 3.13
C PRO A 245 15.42 -0.20 1.99
N ALA A 246 14.72 -1.32 1.84
CA ALA A 246 15.03 -2.31 0.81
C ALA A 246 14.92 -1.76 -0.62
N PHE A 247 14.06 -0.76 -0.87
CA PHE A 247 13.93 -0.15 -2.18
C PHE A 247 15.18 0.64 -2.61
N HIS A 248 16.03 1.06 -1.68
CA HIS A 248 17.31 1.69 -2.02
C HIS A 248 18.27 0.70 -2.68
N ILE A 249 18.28 -0.56 -2.23
CA ILE A 249 19.09 -1.63 -2.84
C ILE A 249 18.45 -2.09 -4.14
N MET A 250 17.12 -2.23 -4.18
CA MET A 250 16.39 -2.56 -5.41
C MET A 250 16.61 -1.50 -6.49
N GLU A 251 16.68 -0.22 -6.13
CA GLU A 251 17.04 0.85 -7.07
C GLU A 251 18.47 0.70 -7.59
N ALA A 252 19.44 0.46 -6.70
CA ALA A 252 20.83 0.26 -7.13
C ALA A 252 20.94 -0.89 -8.14
N SER A 253 20.22 -1.98 -7.90
CA SER A 253 20.10 -3.11 -8.83
C SER A 253 19.38 -2.70 -10.11
N ALA A 254 18.30 -1.91 -10.04
CA ALA A 254 17.55 -1.49 -11.22
C ALA A 254 18.37 -0.56 -12.12
N ARG A 255 19.23 0.29 -11.55
CA ARG A 255 20.14 1.16 -12.31
C ARG A 255 21.31 0.41 -12.93
N LYS A 256 21.82 -0.63 -12.26
CA LYS A 256 22.98 -1.39 -12.72
C LYS A 256 22.62 -2.53 -13.68
N GLU A 257 21.59 -3.30 -13.34
CA GLU A 257 21.23 -4.56 -13.98
C GLU A 257 19.79 -4.58 -14.53
N TRP A 258 19.11 -3.43 -14.51
CA TRP A 258 17.76 -3.28 -15.04
C TRP A 258 16.69 -4.17 -14.37
N ASN A 259 16.93 -4.66 -13.15
CA ASN A 259 15.97 -5.45 -12.37
C ASN A 259 16.11 -5.22 -10.87
N ILE A 260 15.12 -5.67 -10.08
CA ILE A 260 15.08 -5.48 -8.62
C ILE A 260 15.60 -6.68 -7.82
N TRP A 261 16.05 -7.74 -8.49
CA TRP A 261 16.39 -9.03 -7.88
C TRP A 261 17.90 -9.23 -7.70
N ALA A 262 18.71 -8.20 -7.98
CA ALA A 262 20.17 -8.28 -8.02
C ALA A 262 20.67 -9.42 -8.92
N ARG A 263 20.00 -9.66 -10.06
CA ARG A 263 20.39 -10.64 -11.07
C ARG A 263 21.15 -9.95 -12.19
N TYR A 264 22.08 -10.65 -12.84
CA TYR A 264 22.78 -10.06 -13.98
C TYR A 264 21.87 -9.91 -15.19
N ALA A 265 21.90 -8.74 -15.84
CA ALA A 265 21.12 -8.48 -17.05
C ALA A 265 21.43 -9.48 -18.18
N LYS A 266 22.68 -9.96 -18.25
CA LYS A 266 23.15 -10.92 -19.26
C LYS A 266 22.43 -12.28 -19.21
N ASP A 267 21.82 -12.62 -18.08
CA ASP A 267 21.15 -13.91 -17.84
C ASP A 267 19.62 -13.83 -18.02
N ARG A 268 19.09 -12.67 -18.41
CA ARG A 268 17.65 -12.40 -18.44
C ARG A 268 16.87 -13.33 -19.37
N ASP A 269 17.46 -13.76 -20.47
CA ASP A 269 16.84 -14.62 -21.47
C ASP A 269 17.14 -16.11 -21.25
N ALA A 270 17.69 -16.49 -20.09
CA ALA A 270 18.05 -17.88 -19.77
C ALA A 270 16.85 -18.83 -19.66
N TRP A 271 15.64 -18.30 -19.43
CA TRP A 271 14.39 -19.08 -19.39
C TRP A 271 13.92 -19.54 -20.77
N LEU A 272 14.47 -18.97 -21.85
CA LEU A 272 14.00 -19.16 -23.21
C LEU A 272 14.75 -20.30 -23.91
N PRO A 273 14.10 -21.45 -24.20
CA PRO A 273 14.72 -22.58 -24.89
C PRO A 273 14.95 -22.27 -26.38
N ASP A 274 15.89 -23.01 -26.99
CA ASP A 274 16.34 -22.77 -28.38
C ASP A 274 15.24 -22.89 -29.42
N ASP A 275 14.30 -23.83 -29.22
CA ASP A 275 13.20 -24.05 -30.16
C ASP A 275 12.23 -22.85 -30.21
N LEU A 276 11.95 -22.20 -29.07
CA LEU A 276 11.21 -20.93 -29.05
C LEU A 276 12.06 -19.76 -29.56
N ARG A 277 13.34 -19.71 -29.16
CA ARG A 277 14.27 -18.65 -29.59
C ARG A 277 14.33 -18.54 -31.11
N SER A 278 14.30 -19.67 -31.82
CA SER A 278 14.31 -19.73 -33.28
C SER A 278 13.08 -19.12 -33.96
N LYS A 279 11.94 -19.01 -33.24
CA LYS A 279 10.67 -18.49 -33.76
C LYS A 279 10.46 -17.01 -33.47
N ILE A 280 11.11 -16.48 -32.42
CA ILE A 280 10.99 -15.09 -32.01
C ILE A 280 11.67 -14.20 -33.05
N LYS A 281 10.94 -13.18 -33.52
CA LYS A 281 11.46 -12.23 -34.50
C LYS A 281 12.30 -11.16 -33.81
N ASP A 282 13.32 -10.67 -34.50
CA ASP A 282 14.05 -9.49 -34.01
C ASP A 282 13.11 -8.26 -33.92
N ARG A 283 12.23 -8.07 -34.92
CA ARG A 283 11.24 -6.98 -34.96
C ARG A 283 9.85 -7.54 -35.25
N ALA A 284 8.85 -7.08 -34.51
CA ALA A 284 7.44 -7.45 -34.69
C ALA A 284 6.54 -6.36 -34.10
N GLU A 285 5.28 -6.28 -34.57
CA GLU A 285 4.30 -5.33 -34.00
C GLU A 285 3.88 -5.69 -32.57
N ILE A 286 4.04 -6.96 -32.18
CA ILE A 286 3.75 -7.46 -30.84
C ILE A 286 5.08 -7.78 -30.14
N ALA A 287 5.25 -7.29 -28.92
CA ALA A 287 6.33 -7.74 -28.04
C ALA A 287 5.79 -8.58 -26.89
N TYR A 288 6.45 -9.68 -26.56
CA TYR A 288 6.26 -10.32 -25.26
C TYR A 288 7.22 -9.70 -24.25
N PHE A 289 6.65 -9.16 -23.17
CA PHE A 289 7.37 -8.54 -22.05
C PHE A 289 7.11 -9.36 -20.77
N PRO A 290 7.98 -10.32 -20.41
CA PRO A 290 7.87 -11.09 -19.17
C PRO A 290 8.02 -10.20 -17.93
N GLY A 291 8.81 -9.13 -18.02
CA GLY A 291 9.21 -8.32 -16.88
C GLY A 291 10.21 -9.05 -15.98
N CYS A 292 10.61 -8.40 -14.88
CA CYS A 292 11.75 -8.87 -14.09
C CYS A 292 11.47 -10.13 -13.26
N THR A 293 10.31 -10.25 -12.60
CA THR A 293 10.01 -11.42 -11.75
C THR A 293 9.87 -12.69 -12.57
N SER A 294 9.10 -12.66 -13.66
CA SER A 294 8.97 -13.84 -14.53
C SER A 294 10.27 -14.18 -15.26
N ALA A 295 11.10 -13.20 -15.65
CA ALA A 295 12.36 -13.52 -16.35
C ALA A 295 13.43 -14.16 -15.45
N PHE A 296 13.44 -13.85 -14.14
CA PHE A 296 14.52 -14.27 -13.24
C PHE A 296 14.13 -15.22 -12.12
N VAL A 297 12.91 -15.08 -11.57
CA VAL A 297 12.47 -15.78 -10.36
C VAL A 297 11.39 -16.81 -10.67
N GLU A 298 10.43 -16.43 -11.50
CA GLU A 298 9.29 -17.27 -11.95
C GLU A 298 9.41 -17.56 -13.45
N GLN A 299 10.52 -18.20 -13.82
CA GLN A 299 10.85 -18.53 -15.21
C GLN A 299 9.84 -19.49 -15.84
N ASP A 300 9.16 -20.27 -15.01
CA ASP A 300 8.05 -21.12 -15.41
C ASP A 300 6.88 -20.33 -16.00
N VAL A 301 6.54 -19.17 -15.43
CA VAL A 301 5.52 -18.26 -15.95
C VAL A 301 5.95 -17.66 -17.30
N ALA A 302 7.22 -17.26 -17.42
CA ALA A 302 7.75 -16.69 -18.66
C ALA A 302 7.70 -17.70 -19.82
N LEU A 303 8.23 -18.90 -19.56
CA LEU A 303 8.23 -20.00 -20.51
C LEU A 303 6.81 -20.42 -20.88
N ALA A 304 5.93 -20.63 -19.89
CA ALA A 304 4.55 -21.03 -20.13
C ALA A 304 3.79 -20.02 -20.99
N THR A 305 3.96 -18.72 -20.70
CA THR A 305 3.34 -17.66 -21.49
C THR A 305 3.84 -17.68 -22.94
N ALA A 306 5.16 -17.76 -23.15
CA ALA A 306 5.74 -17.80 -24.50
C ALA A 306 5.25 -19.04 -25.29
N ARG A 307 5.14 -20.21 -24.64
CA ARG A 307 4.59 -21.43 -25.24
C ARG A 307 3.13 -21.27 -25.66
N LEU A 308 2.32 -20.66 -24.81
CA LEU A 308 0.91 -20.43 -25.10
C LEU A 308 0.73 -19.44 -26.26
N LEU A 309 1.53 -18.38 -26.31
CA LEU A 309 1.51 -17.41 -27.43
C LEU A 309 1.93 -18.08 -28.75
N ASP A 310 3.00 -18.88 -28.74
CA ASP A 310 3.45 -19.66 -29.92
C ASP A 310 2.37 -20.64 -30.38
N LYS A 311 1.77 -21.41 -29.45
CA LYS A 311 0.65 -22.33 -29.77
C LYS A 311 -0.55 -21.60 -30.35
N ALA A 312 -0.82 -20.38 -29.89
CA ALA A 312 -1.89 -19.52 -30.39
C ALA A 312 -1.58 -18.86 -31.74
N GLY A 313 -0.40 -19.11 -32.32
CA GLY A 313 0.03 -18.52 -33.59
C GLY A 313 0.33 -17.02 -33.50
N ILE A 314 0.64 -16.52 -32.30
CA ILE A 314 0.99 -15.11 -32.11
C ILE A 314 2.48 -14.93 -32.41
N GLU A 315 2.78 -14.18 -33.47
CA GLU A 315 4.15 -13.75 -33.77
C GLU A 315 4.55 -12.58 -32.86
N PHE A 316 5.71 -12.66 -32.22
CA PHE A 316 6.20 -11.60 -31.33
C PHE A 316 7.72 -11.45 -31.36
N THR A 317 8.17 -10.27 -30.91
CA THR A 317 9.57 -9.96 -30.57
C THR A 317 9.77 -10.00 -29.05
N TYR A 318 11.02 -10.20 -28.61
CA TYR A 318 11.41 -10.14 -27.19
C TYR A 318 12.68 -9.29 -27.04
N LEU A 319 12.68 -8.39 -26.06
CA LEU A 319 13.80 -7.48 -25.80
C LEU A 319 15.03 -8.18 -25.18
N GLY A 320 14.89 -9.42 -24.71
CA GLY A 320 16.02 -10.21 -24.23
C GLY A 320 16.79 -9.52 -23.11
N LYS A 321 18.12 -9.49 -23.25
CA LYS A 321 19.06 -8.95 -22.25
C LYS A 321 18.99 -7.43 -22.09
N GLU A 322 18.40 -6.72 -23.05
CA GLU A 322 18.24 -5.27 -23.02
C GLU A 322 16.98 -4.84 -22.24
N GLU A 323 16.04 -5.76 -22.00
CA GLU A 323 14.80 -5.47 -21.30
C GLU A 323 15.05 -4.99 -19.86
N ALA A 324 14.35 -3.94 -19.45
CA ALA A 324 14.33 -3.52 -18.06
C ALA A 324 13.08 -3.97 -17.30
N CYS A 325 13.14 -3.89 -15.97
CA CYS A 325 11.95 -3.92 -15.12
C CYS A 325 10.91 -2.91 -15.64
N CYS A 326 9.62 -3.15 -15.41
CA CYS A 326 8.60 -2.13 -15.71
C CYS A 326 8.67 -0.91 -14.78
N GLY A 327 9.55 -0.90 -13.76
CA GLY A 327 9.75 0.24 -12.88
C GLY A 327 8.69 0.43 -11.79
N ILE A 328 7.59 -0.32 -11.79
CA ILE A 328 6.49 -0.12 -10.82
C ILE A 328 6.93 -0.09 -9.34
N PRO A 329 7.90 -0.89 -8.86
CA PRO A 329 8.30 -0.80 -7.47
C PRO A 329 8.96 0.54 -7.13
N MET A 330 9.70 1.14 -8.08
CA MET A 330 10.32 2.46 -7.90
C MET A 330 9.25 3.55 -7.84
N LEU A 331 8.27 3.50 -8.76
CA LEU A 331 7.12 4.39 -8.76
C LEU A 331 6.37 4.35 -7.43
N MET A 332 6.04 3.14 -6.95
CA MET A 332 5.30 2.92 -5.70
C MET A 332 6.10 3.32 -4.46
N ALA A 333 7.43 3.20 -4.51
CA ALA A 333 8.35 3.61 -3.46
C ALA A 333 8.63 5.12 -3.43
N GLY A 334 8.07 5.89 -4.36
CA GLY A 334 8.34 7.34 -4.48
C GLY A 334 9.73 7.67 -5.02
N ARG A 335 10.35 6.73 -5.75
CA ARG A 335 11.69 6.86 -6.36
C ARG A 335 11.53 7.23 -7.84
N TRP A 336 11.08 8.46 -8.08
CA TRP A 336 10.61 8.87 -9.40
C TRP A 336 11.73 9.04 -10.40
N ASP A 337 12.93 9.45 -9.96
CA ASP A 337 14.10 9.54 -10.83
C ASP A 337 14.49 8.18 -11.43
N ALA A 338 14.41 7.10 -10.63
CA ALA A 338 14.68 5.75 -11.10
C ALA A 338 13.56 5.23 -12.01
N TRP A 339 12.31 5.54 -11.67
CA TRP A 339 11.14 5.23 -12.49
C TRP A 339 11.24 5.84 -13.89
N GLU A 340 11.55 7.13 -14.00
CA GLU A 340 11.62 7.83 -15.29
C GLU A 340 12.75 7.29 -16.16
N ALA A 341 13.93 7.03 -15.59
CA ALA A 341 15.04 6.44 -16.33
C ALA A 341 14.69 5.04 -16.89
N ILE A 342 13.97 4.23 -16.13
CA ILE A 342 13.50 2.90 -16.56
C ILE A 342 12.41 3.02 -17.64
N MET A 343 11.50 3.99 -17.49
CA MET A 343 10.46 4.26 -18.47
C MET A 343 11.07 4.65 -19.82
N ASP A 344 11.95 5.66 -19.83
CA ASP A 344 12.56 6.19 -21.04
C ASP A 344 13.32 5.07 -21.79
N HIS A 345 14.13 4.29 -21.08
CA HIS A 345 14.84 3.12 -21.64
C HIS A 345 13.90 2.10 -22.29
N ASN A 346 12.84 1.70 -21.58
CA ASN A 346 11.88 0.72 -22.10
C ASN A 346 11.14 1.24 -23.34
N ILE A 347 10.73 2.52 -23.32
CA ILE A 347 9.99 3.16 -24.41
C ILE A 347 10.86 3.27 -25.66
N GLU A 348 12.12 3.66 -25.52
CA GLU A 348 13.07 3.72 -26.63
C GLU A 348 13.31 2.34 -27.24
N LEU A 349 13.52 1.31 -26.42
CA LEU A 349 13.69 -0.06 -26.91
C LEU A 349 12.47 -0.56 -27.67
N MET A 350 11.26 -0.39 -27.13
CA MET A 350 10.04 -0.81 -27.82
C MET A 350 9.84 -0.08 -29.15
N LYS A 351 10.15 1.24 -29.21
CA LYS A 351 10.14 2.02 -30.47
C LYS A 351 11.13 1.44 -31.47
N SER A 352 12.36 1.14 -31.05
CA SER A 352 13.40 0.62 -31.94
C SER A 352 13.00 -0.72 -32.60
N LYS A 353 12.27 -1.56 -31.86
CA LYS A 353 11.78 -2.87 -32.31
C LYS A 353 10.48 -2.81 -33.14
N GLY A 354 9.90 -1.62 -33.32
CA GLY A 354 8.68 -1.43 -34.13
C GLY A 354 7.40 -1.91 -33.45
N VAL A 355 7.41 -1.99 -32.12
CA VAL A 355 6.31 -2.55 -31.32
C VAL A 355 5.14 -1.58 -31.26
N LYS A 356 3.92 -2.10 -31.30
CA LYS A 356 2.66 -1.39 -31.10
C LYS A 356 1.85 -1.96 -29.93
N THR A 357 1.92 -3.28 -29.74
CA THR A 357 1.20 -4.00 -28.69
C THR A 357 2.18 -4.75 -27.79
N ILE A 358 2.11 -4.50 -26.49
CA ILE A 358 2.92 -5.21 -25.49
C ILE A 358 2.04 -6.28 -24.82
N VAL A 359 2.44 -7.55 -24.91
CA VAL A 359 1.81 -8.65 -24.19
C VAL A 359 2.64 -8.96 -22.95
N THR A 360 2.00 -9.04 -21.79
CA THR A 360 2.68 -9.24 -20.50
C THR A 360 2.19 -10.50 -19.78
N SER A 361 3.04 -11.09 -18.94
CA SER A 361 2.69 -12.15 -17.98
C SER A 361 2.41 -11.64 -16.56
N CYS A 362 2.46 -10.33 -16.36
CA CYS A 362 2.25 -9.71 -15.06
C CYS A 362 1.24 -8.55 -15.19
N PRO A 363 0.14 -8.56 -14.43
CA PRO A 363 -0.85 -7.47 -14.46
C PRO A 363 -0.27 -6.11 -14.07
N ALA A 364 0.75 -6.07 -13.21
CA ALA A 364 1.43 -4.83 -12.87
C ALA A 364 2.21 -4.27 -14.09
N CYS A 365 2.82 -5.12 -14.91
CA CYS A 365 3.49 -4.69 -16.13
C CYS A 365 2.47 -4.20 -17.17
N ARG A 366 1.33 -4.89 -17.34
CA ARG A 366 0.21 -4.39 -18.15
C ARG A 366 -0.23 -3.00 -17.70
N LEU A 367 -0.47 -2.82 -16.40
CA LEU A 367 -0.91 -1.55 -15.82
C LEU A 367 0.09 -0.42 -16.06
N VAL A 368 1.40 -0.71 -15.95
CA VAL A 368 2.45 0.25 -16.28
C VAL A 368 2.35 0.72 -17.73
N TRP A 369 2.32 -0.22 -18.68
CA TRP A 369 2.30 0.13 -20.10
C TRP A 369 0.97 0.75 -20.53
N GLU A 370 -0.17 0.28 -20.02
CA GLU A 370 -1.47 0.80 -20.47
C GLU A 370 -1.83 2.15 -19.81
N THR A 371 -1.40 2.35 -18.55
CA THR A 371 -1.84 3.48 -17.73
C THR A 371 -0.68 4.40 -17.34
N TYR A 372 0.32 3.91 -16.62
CA TYR A 372 1.30 4.81 -15.98
C TYR A 372 2.28 5.44 -16.98
N TYR A 373 2.93 4.67 -17.86
CA TYR A 373 3.81 5.21 -18.90
C TYR A 373 3.05 6.16 -19.83
N LYS A 374 1.83 5.77 -20.22
CA LYS A 374 0.95 6.62 -21.03
C LYS A 374 0.68 7.95 -20.34
N ARG A 375 0.23 7.93 -19.08
CA ARG A 375 -0.03 9.15 -18.31
C ARG A 375 1.23 10.01 -18.16
N TRP A 376 2.36 9.41 -17.81
CA TRP A 376 3.62 10.14 -17.60
C TRP A 376 4.10 10.84 -18.88
N MET A 377 4.05 10.15 -20.03
CA MET A 377 4.40 10.75 -21.31
C MET A 377 3.44 11.88 -21.70
N LEU A 378 2.13 11.70 -21.49
CA LEU A 378 1.15 12.74 -21.78
C LEU A 378 1.31 13.97 -20.87
N ASP A 379 1.62 13.75 -19.58
CA ASP A 379 1.91 14.83 -18.63
C ASP A 379 3.20 15.59 -19.02
N ARG A 380 4.17 14.92 -19.69
CA ARG A 380 5.36 15.52 -20.31
C ARG A 380 5.08 16.17 -21.68
N GLY A 381 3.86 16.09 -22.21
CA GLY A 381 3.49 16.61 -23.53
C GLY A 381 3.99 15.76 -24.71
N GLU A 382 4.38 14.52 -24.45
CA GLU A 382 4.91 13.59 -25.45
C GLU A 382 3.83 12.64 -25.99
N GLN A 383 4.07 12.08 -27.18
CA GLN A 383 3.15 11.13 -27.80
C GLN A 383 3.34 9.70 -27.27
N TYR A 384 2.23 8.99 -27.05
CA TYR A 384 2.22 7.60 -26.64
C TYR A 384 1.53 6.73 -27.71
N HIS A 385 2.24 5.71 -28.22
CA HIS A 385 1.79 4.90 -29.36
C HIS A 385 1.56 3.43 -29.06
N PHE A 386 1.69 3.04 -27.79
CA PHE A 386 1.59 1.66 -27.38
C PHE A 386 0.23 1.32 -26.80
N THR A 387 -0.15 0.05 -26.92
CA THR A 387 -1.20 -0.57 -26.12
C THR A 387 -0.62 -1.79 -25.40
N ALA A 388 -1.19 -2.17 -24.28
CA ALA A 388 -0.78 -3.37 -23.56
C ALA A 388 -1.94 -4.32 -23.30
N LYS A 389 -1.61 -5.62 -23.32
CA LYS A 389 -2.49 -6.72 -22.95
C LYS A 389 -1.79 -7.67 -21.99
N HIS A 390 -2.56 -8.26 -21.09
CA HIS A 390 -2.13 -9.45 -20.38
C HIS A 390 -2.30 -10.66 -21.31
N TYR A 391 -1.44 -11.67 -21.23
CA TYR A 391 -1.53 -12.84 -22.13
C TYR A 391 -2.90 -13.51 -22.08
N SER A 392 -3.56 -13.52 -20.91
CA SER A 392 -4.90 -14.10 -20.78
C SER A 392 -5.94 -13.39 -21.64
N GLU A 393 -5.80 -12.08 -21.89
CA GLU A 393 -6.70 -11.33 -22.78
C GLU A 393 -6.49 -11.78 -24.22
N VAL A 394 -5.23 -11.89 -24.64
CA VAL A 394 -4.87 -12.38 -25.99
C VAL A 394 -5.41 -13.79 -26.20
N LEU A 395 -5.18 -14.71 -25.25
CA LEU A 395 -5.65 -16.09 -25.36
C LEU A 395 -7.18 -16.18 -25.28
N ALA A 396 -7.83 -15.38 -24.44
CA ALA A 396 -9.29 -15.33 -24.37
C ALA A 396 -9.92 -14.88 -25.70
N GLU A 397 -9.28 -13.95 -26.43
CA GLU A 397 -9.68 -13.55 -27.79
C GLU A 397 -9.51 -14.69 -28.79
N GLN A 398 -8.41 -15.47 -28.70
CA GLN A 398 -8.20 -16.61 -29.59
C GLN A 398 -9.16 -17.78 -29.31
N ILE A 399 -9.48 -18.03 -28.03
CA ILE A 399 -10.49 -19.01 -27.62
C ILE A 399 -11.86 -18.60 -28.16
N ALA A 400 -12.26 -17.33 -27.97
CA ALA A 400 -13.54 -16.83 -28.45
C ALA A 400 -13.66 -16.91 -29.99
N ALA A 401 -12.53 -16.83 -30.70
CA ALA A 401 -12.48 -16.96 -32.14
C ALA A 401 -12.34 -18.42 -32.65
N GLY A 402 -12.30 -19.41 -31.76
CA GLY A 402 -12.12 -20.83 -32.14
C GLY A 402 -10.74 -21.16 -32.71
N ARG A 403 -9.71 -20.37 -32.38
CA ARG A 403 -8.33 -20.54 -32.88
C ARG A 403 -7.35 -21.05 -31.82
N PHE A 404 -7.84 -21.27 -30.59
CA PHE A 404 -7.03 -21.80 -29.50
C PHE A 404 -7.85 -22.79 -28.68
N GLU A 405 -7.30 -23.98 -28.48
CA GLU A 405 -7.93 -25.08 -27.76
C GLU A 405 -6.95 -25.69 -26.75
N ILE A 406 -7.49 -26.13 -25.62
CA ILE A 406 -6.76 -26.81 -24.55
C ILE A 406 -7.18 -28.29 -24.56
N PRO A 407 -6.25 -29.22 -24.84
CA PRO A 407 -6.58 -30.64 -25.05
C PRO A 407 -6.71 -31.47 -23.76
N GLU A 408 -6.00 -31.12 -22.67
CA GLU A 408 -5.93 -32.00 -21.49
C GLU A 408 -6.83 -31.55 -20.35
N THR A 409 -7.35 -32.54 -19.60
CA THR A 409 -8.10 -32.32 -18.37
C THR A 409 -7.15 -32.23 -17.18
N LEU A 410 -7.49 -31.40 -16.18
CA LEU A 410 -6.74 -31.30 -14.93
C LEU A 410 -7.52 -31.92 -13.78
N LYS A 411 -6.81 -32.61 -12.88
CA LYS A 411 -7.38 -33.19 -11.65
C LYS A 411 -7.24 -32.21 -10.48
N GLY A 412 -8.25 -32.20 -9.62
CA GLY A 412 -8.30 -31.42 -8.39
C GLY A 412 -9.29 -30.26 -8.47
N ARG A 413 -9.60 -29.66 -7.32
CA ARG A 413 -10.50 -28.51 -7.22
C ARG A 413 -9.74 -27.20 -7.26
N PHE A 414 -10.12 -26.33 -8.19
CA PHE A 414 -9.48 -25.05 -8.47
C PHE A 414 -10.36 -23.87 -8.09
N THR A 415 -9.72 -22.75 -7.74
CA THR A 415 -10.36 -21.43 -7.60
C THR A 415 -9.42 -20.35 -8.15
N TYR A 416 -9.88 -19.09 -8.22
CA TYR A 416 -9.10 -18.00 -8.82
C TYR A 416 -8.94 -16.78 -7.88
N HIS A 417 -7.71 -16.30 -7.74
CA HIS A 417 -7.40 -15.01 -7.14
C HIS A 417 -7.36 -13.93 -8.20
N ASP A 418 -8.29 -12.97 -8.11
CA ASP A 418 -8.26 -11.73 -8.90
C ASP A 418 -7.12 -10.79 -8.44
N PRO A 419 -6.06 -10.60 -9.24
CA PRO A 419 -5.00 -9.65 -8.90
C PRO A 419 -5.53 -8.22 -8.97
N CYS A 420 -5.23 -7.39 -7.97
CA CYS A 420 -5.76 -6.04 -7.88
C CYS A 420 -5.42 -5.14 -9.08
N HIS A 421 -4.17 -5.19 -9.58
CA HIS A 421 -3.77 -4.44 -10.78
C HIS A 421 -4.47 -4.92 -12.07
N MET A 422 -4.91 -6.18 -12.10
CA MET A 422 -5.67 -6.72 -13.23
C MET A 422 -7.14 -6.31 -13.17
N GLY A 423 -7.75 -6.51 -12.01
CA GLY A 423 -9.17 -6.29 -11.79
C GLY A 423 -9.49 -4.83 -11.50
N ARG A 424 -9.18 -4.35 -10.29
CA ARG A 424 -9.62 -3.02 -9.85
C ARG A 424 -8.98 -1.88 -10.64
N ALA A 425 -7.67 -1.96 -10.90
CA ALA A 425 -6.96 -0.90 -11.61
C ALA A 425 -7.15 -0.94 -13.14
N SER A 426 -7.33 -2.13 -13.74
CA SER A 426 -7.40 -2.28 -15.21
C SER A 426 -8.76 -2.76 -15.76
N GLY A 427 -9.71 -3.15 -14.92
CA GLY A 427 -11.03 -3.63 -15.33
C GLY A 427 -11.07 -5.03 -15.95
N VAL A 428 -9.97 -5.80 -15.93
CA VAL A 428 -9.87 -7.10 -16.59
C VAL A 428 -10.23 -8.23 -15.63
N TYR A 429 -11.44 -8.77 -15.75
CA TYR A 429 -11.93 -9.86 -14.89
C TYR A 429 -12.21 -11.16 -15.65
N GLU A 430 -12.79 -11.07 -16.84
CA GLU A 430 -13.36 -12.24 -17.53
C GLU A 430 -12.33 -12.99 -18.39
N ALA A 431 -11.27 -12.33 -18.86
CA ALA A 431 -10.27 -12.98 -19.71
C ALA A 431 -9.55 -14.16 -19.00
N PRO A 432 -9.04 -14.03 -17.76
CA PRO A 432 -8.53 -15.17 -16.99
C PRO A 432 -9.55 -16.29 -16.81
N ARG A 433 -10.81 -15.94 -16.50
CA ARG A 433 -11.88 -16.92 -16.29
C ARG A 433 -12.20 -17.70 -17.56
N ARG A 434 -12.24 -17.03 -18.72
CA ARG A 434 -12.43 -17.69 -20.02
C ARG A 434 -11.31 -18.69 -20.32
N LEU A 435 -10.07 -18.34 -19.98
CA LEU A 435 -8.94 -19.25 -20.13
C LEU A 435 -9.02 -20.46 -19.18
N ILE A 436 -9.42 -20.25 -17.92
CA ILE A 436 -9.66 -21.32 -16.94
C ILE A 436 -10.77 -22.26 -17.43
N GLN A 437 -11.91 -21.70 -17.87
CA GLN A 437 -13.07 -22.46 -18.35
C GLN A 437 -12.83 -23.20 -19.67
N ALA A 438 -11.81 -22.80 -20.44
CA ALA A 438 -11.42 -23.51 -21.65
C ALA A 438 -10.70 -24.84 -21.35
N ILE A 439 -10.27 -25.08 -20.11
CA ILE A 439 -9.66 -26.35 -19.68
C ILE A 439 -10.77 -27.41 -19.57
N PRO A 440 -10.72 -28.51 -20.34
CA PRO A 440 -11.75 -29.54 -20.30
C PRO A 440 -11.94 -30.12 -18.91
N GLY A 441 -13.20 -30.22 -18.46
CA GLY A 441 -13.57 -30.92 -17.22
C GLY A 441 -13.05 -30.30 -15.92
N ILE A 442 -12.63 -29.03 -15.93
CA ILE A 442 -12.09 -28.36 -14.74
C ILE A 442 -13.13 -28.27 -13.61
N ASP A 443 -12.79 -28.78 -12.42
CA ASP A 443 -13.56 -28.53 -11.18
C ASP A 443 -13.17 -27.15 -10.64
N TYR A 444 -13.92 -26.12 -11.07
CA TYR A 444 -13.66 -24.72 -10.73
C TYR A 444 -14.79 -24.14 -9.88
N GLN A 445 -14.42 -23.49 -8.78
CA GLN A 445 -15.36 -22.78 -7.90
C GLN A 445 -14.88 -21.35 -7.61
N GLU A 446 -15.75 -20.37 -7.86
CA GLU A 446 -15.53 -18.97 -7.46
C GLU A 446 -15.60 -18.82 -5.94
N MET A 447 -14.69 -18.01 -5.39
CA MET A 447 -14.77 -17.53 -4.01
C MET A 447 -15.86 -16.47 -3.87
N GLU A 448 -16.41 -16.33 -2.65
CA GLU A 448 -17.40 -15.29 -2.30
C GLU A 448 -16.91 -13.88 -2.66
N PHE A 449 -15.69 -13.55 -2.24
CA PHE A 449 -15.04 -12.28 -2.56
C PHE A 449 -14.25 -12.42 -3.86
N ASN A 450 -14.86 -12.07 -4.99
CA ASN A 450 -14.23 -12.09 -6.30
C ASN A 450 -14.37 -10.74 -7.02
N ARG A 451 -13.72 -10.61 -8.18
CA ARG A 451 -13.69 -9.39 -9.00
C ARG A 451 -13.29 -8.16 -8.17
N SER A 452 -14.07 -7.08 -8.24
CA SER A 452 -13.79 -5.84 -7.50
C SER A 452 -13.79 -6.03 -5.98
N GLN A 453 -14.43 -7.10 -5.48
CA GLN A 453 -14.54 -7.42 -4.05
C GLN A 453 -13.37 -8.27 -3.53
N ALA A 454 -12.49 -8.78 -4.40
CA ALA A 454 -11.43 -9.70 -3.98
C ALA A 454 -10.46 -9.10 -2.96
N HIS A 455 -10.12 -9.88 -1.92
CA HIS A 455 -9.11 -9.50 -0.93
C HIS A 455 -7.70 -9.44 -1.57
N CYS A 456 -6.86 -8.52 -1.07
CA CYS A 456 -5.48 -8.36 -1.56
C CYS A 456 -4.59 -9.54 -1.13
N CYS A 457 -3.56 -9.87 -1.92
CA CYS A 457 -2.55 -10.86 -1.53
C CYS A 457 -1.58 -10.34 -0.45
N GLY A 458 -1.37 -9.02 -0.36
CA GLY A 458 -0.41 -8.38 0.57
C GLY A 458 0.92 -7.97 -0.08
N SER A 459 1.17 -8.30 -1.34
CA SER A 459 2.38 -7.91 -2.08
C SER A 459 2.23 -6.53 -2.72
N VAL A 460 3.29 -5.78 -3.05
CA VAL A 460 4.71 -5.95 -2.64
C VAL A 460 5.04 -4.98 -1.51
N MET A 461 4.39 -3.80 -1.47
CA MET A 461 4.72 -2.74 -0.52
C MET A 461 4.59 -3.18 0.94
N THR A 462 3.49 -3.87 1.30
CA THR A 462 3.35 -4.41 2.66
C THR A 462 4.36 -5.51 2.93
N LEU A 463 4.62 -6.41 1.98
CA LEU A 463 5.63 -7.47 2.13
C LEU A 463 7.01 -6.87 2.46
N VAL A 464 7.40 -5.80 1.78
CA VAL A 464 8.69 -5.13 2.02
C VAL A 464 8.68 -4.29 3.30
N ALA A 465 7.54 -3.71 3.68
CA ALA A 465 7.41 -2.91 4.90
C ALA A 465 7.33 -3.76 6.17
N ASP A 466 6.61 -4.87 6.11
CA ASP A 466 6.14 -5.68 7.24
C ASP A 466 5.70 -7.07 6.71
N PRO A 467 6.66 -8.01 6.54
CA PRO A 467 6.38 -9.37 6.06
C PRO A 467 5.30 -10.09 6.86
N GLU A 468 5.23 -9.87 8.17
CA GLU A 468 4.22 -10.46 9.05
C GLU A 468 2.81 -9.94 8.74
N ALA A 469 2.65 -8.64 8.52
CA ALA A 469 1.37 -8.09 8.08
C ALA A 469 0.99 -8.60 6.70
N ALA A 470 1.95 -8.75 5.78
CA ALA A 470 1.67 -9.32 4.45
C ALA A 470 1.20 -10.78 4.55
N ALA A 471 1.83 -11.57 5.42
CA ALA A 471 1.42 -12.94 5.70
C ALA A 471 -0.03 -13.01 6.22
N ARG A 472 -0.39 -12.14 7.18
CA ARG A 472 -1.77 -12.03 7.70
C ARG A 472 -2.77 -11.60 6.64
N ILE A 473 -2.41 -10.64 5.78
CA ILE A 473 -3.28 -10.19 4.69
C ILE A 473 -3.56 -11.34 3.71
N GLY A 474 -2.51 -12.02 3.25
CA GLY A 474 -2.67 -13.15 2.33
C GLY A 474 -3.42 -14.33 2.95
N GLN A 475 -3.32 -14.55 4.28
CA GLN A 475 -4.11 -15.56 5.00
C GLN A 475 -5.62 -15.34 4.83
N VAL A 476 -6.10 -14.08 4.88
CA VAL A 476 -7.52 -13.75 4.64
C VAL A 476 -7.95 -14.26 3.26
N ARG A 477 -7.11 -14.08 2.24
CA ARG A 477 -7.41 -14.57 0.89
C ARG A 477 -7.37 -16.08 0.78
N LEU A 478 -6.42 -16.75 1.42
CA LEU A 478 -6.33 -18.21 1.42
C LEU A 478 -7.51 -18.84 2.18
N ASN A 479 -8.01 -18.20 3.24
CA ASN A 479 -9.21 -18.64 3.94
C ASN A 479 -10.44 -18.62 3.02
N ASP A 480 -10.56 -17.63 2.12
CA ASP A 480 -11.63 -17.63 1.12
C ASP A 480 -11.56 -18.85 0.20
N ALA A 481 -10.34 -19.26 -0.21
CA ALA A 481 -10.13 -20.43 -1.04
C ALA A 481 -10.45 -21.74 -0.30
N GLN A 482 -10.14 -21.82 1.00
CA GLN A 482 -10.50 -22.96 1.83
C GLN A 482 -12.01 -23.10 2.03
N LYS A 483 -12.77 -21.99 2.13
CA LYS A 483 -14.25 -22.04 2.25
C LYS A 483 -14.90 -22.73 1.05
N VAL A 484 -14.32 -22.61 -0.13
CA VAL A 484 -14.77 -23.31 -1.35
C VAL A 484 -14.10 -24.67 -1.54
N GLN A 485 -13.33 -25.11 -0.54
CA GLN A 485 -12.60 -26.37 -0.51
C GLN A 485 -11.63 -26.55 -1.69
N ALA A 486 -11.08 -25.45 -2.21
CA ALA A 486 -10.13 -25.51 -3.31
C ALA A 486 -8.79 -26.11 -2.82
N GLN A 487 -8.25 -27.03 -3.61
CA GLN A 487 -6.90 -27.58 -3.40
C GLN A 487 -5.85 -26.67 -4.04
N THR A 488 -6.22 -25.98 -5.11
CA THR A 488 -5.34 -25.06 -5.84
C THR A 488 -6.02 -23.70 -6.04
N ILE A 489 -5.33 -22.63 -5.66
CA ILE A 489 -5.67 -21.26 -6.06
C ILE A 489 -4.82 -20.86 -7.26
N ILE A 490 -5.50 -20.53 -8.36
CA ILE A 490 -4.90 -20.02 -9.59
C ILE A 490 -4.82 -18.50 -9.47
N THR A 491 -3.72 -17.90 -9.92
CA THR A 491 -3.62 -16.45 -10.09
C THR A 491 -2.93 -16.13 -11.41
N ALA A 492 -3.22 -14.97 -11.99
CA ALA A 492 -2.58 -14.51 -13.22
C ALA A 492 -1.46 -13.50 -12.95
N CYS A 493 -0.92 -13.46 -11.72
CA CYS A 493 0.09 -12.50 -11.32
C CYS A 493 1.22 -13.19 -10.55
N PRO A 494 2.48 -13.12 -11.04
CA PRO A 494 3.62 -13.75 -10.38
C PRO A 494 3.79 -13.23 -8.93
N CYS A 495 3.74 -11.91 -8.73
CA CYS A 495 3.84 -11.32 -7.38
C CYS A 495 2.73 -11.79 -6.42
N CYS A 496 1.53 -12.08 -6.93
CA CYS A 496 0.45 -12.65 -6.11
C CYS A 496 0.69 -14.12 -5.81
N ARG A 497 1.19 -14.90 -6.78
CA ARG A 497 1.56 -16.30 -6.57
C ARG A 497 2.60 -16.40 -5.47
N PHE A 498 3.70 -15.67 -5.62
CA PHE A 498 4.77 -15.60 -4.64
C PHE A 498 4.26 -15.27 -3.24
N GLN A 499 3.50 -14.18 -3.09
CA GLN A 499 3.03 -13.75 -1.78
C GLN A 499 2.04 -14.75 -1.15
N LEU A 500 1.12 -15.31 -1.93
CA LEU A 500 0.17 -16.29 -1.41
C LEU A 500 0.86 -17.60 -1.01
N GLN A 501 1.93 -18.01 -1.69
CA GLN A 501 2.77 -19.14 -1.25
C GLN A 501 3.47 -18.84 0.08
N VAL A 502 4.07 -17.65 0.21
CA VAL A 502 4.68 -17.21 1.48
C VAL A 502 3.65 -17.20 2.61
N SER A 503 2.46 -16.61 2.37
CA SER A 503 1.36 -16.60 3.33
C SER A 503 0.89 -18.02 3.68
N GLY A 504 0.76 -18.93 2.70
CA GLY A 504 0.35 -20.30 2.95
C GLY A 504 1.33 -21.04 3.86
N ARG A 505 2.63 -20.93 3.56
CA ARG A 505 3.70 -21.54 4.37
C ARG A 505 3.74 -20.98 5.79
N VAL A 506 3.76 -19.66 5.95
CA VAL A 506 3.82 -19.01 7.28
C VAL A 506 2.62 -19.38 8.15
N ASN A 507 1.44 -19.56 7.54
CA ASN A 507 0.21 -19.91 8.24
C ASN A 507 -0.08 -21.42 8.27
N ASN A 508 0.86 -22.27 7.83
CA ASN A 508 0.73 -23.72 7.76
C ASN A 508 -0.55 -24.20 7.04
N MET A 509 -0.84 -23.60 5.89
CA MET A 509 -2.02 -23.91 5.08
C MET A 509 -1.65 -24.87 3.96
N ASP A 510 -2.35 -26.00 3.89
CA ASP A 510 -2.23 -26.98 2.81
C ASP A 510 -3.09 -26.57 1.60
N ILE A 511 -2.58 -25.61 0.82
CA ILE A 511 -3.19 -25.15 -0.43
C ILE A 511 -2.11 -24.81 -1.45
N GLN A 512 -2.24 -25.31 -2.68
CA GLN A 512 -1.31 -25.01 -3.76
C GLN A 512 -1.64 -23.67 -4.40
N VAL A 513 -0.63 -22.88 -4.74
CA VAL A 513 -0.79 -21.62 -5.47
C VAL A 513 -0.06 -21.75 -6.80
N ARG A 514 -0.80 -21.62 -7.91
CA ARG A 514 -0.28 -21.81 -9.27
C ARG A 514 -0.57 -20.60 -10.14
N ASP A 515 0.34 -20.31 -11.07
CA ASP A 515 0.12 -19.26 -12.06
C ASP A 515 -0.74 -19.81 -13.23
N LEU A 516 -1.66 -18.98 -13.71
CA LEU A 516 -2.60 -19.36 -14.78
C LEU A 516 -1.90 -19.78 -16.08
N ALA A 517 -0.75 -19.18 -16.44
CA ALA A 517 -0.01 -19.54 -17.64
C ALA A 517 0.55 -20.95 -17.48
N THR A 518 1.14 -21.25 -16.32
CA THR A 518 1.70 -22.59 -16.03
C THR A 518 0.63 -23.66 -16.06
N VAL A 519 -0.55 -23.38 -15.49
CA VAL A 519 -1.70 -24.29 -15.48
C VAL A 519 -2.20 -24.55 -16.91
N ALA A 520 -2.42 -23.49 -17.69
CA ALA A 520 -2.91 -23.60 -19.06
C ALA A 520 -1.88 -24.27 -20.00
N ALA A 521 -0.58 -24.00 -19.82
CA ALA A 521 0.49 -24.60 -20.61
C ALA A 521 0.63 -26.10 -20.32
N ARG A 522 0.56 -26.51 -19.06
CA ARG A 522 0.52 -27.93 -18.69
C ARG A 522 -0.71 -28.63 -19.26
N ALA A 523 -1.88 -28.00 -19.22
CA ALA A 523 -3.09 -28.51 -19.88
C ALA A 523 -3.00 -28.54 -21.42
N CYS A 524 -2.00 -27.86 -22.00
CA CYS A 524 -1.64 -27.95 -23.43
C CYS A 524 -0.62 -29.06 -23.74
N GLY A 525 -0.22 -29.86 -22.75
CA GLY A 525 0.76 -30.94 -22.87
C GLY A 525 2.21 -30.48 -22.80
N TYR A 526 2.48 -29.24 -22.38
CA TYR A 526 3.85 -28.77 -22.18
C TYR A 526 4.40 -29.18 -20.82
N ASP A 527 5.62 -29.70 -20.81
CA ASP A 527 6.40 -29.86 -19.59
C ASP A 527 6.98 -28.51 -19.16
N ILE A 528 6.41 -27.93 -18.11
CA ILE A 528 6.80 -26.64 -17.55
C ILE A 528 7.48 -26.88 -16.20
N PRO A 529 8.79 -26.59 -16.06
CA PRO A 529 9.52 -26.74 -14.80
C PRO A 529 8.91 -25.85 -13.73
N ASP A 530 9.04 -26.22 -12.46
CA ASP A 530 8.51 -25.42 -11.36
C ASP A 530 9.56 -24.44 -10.83
N SER A 531 9.17 -23.18 -10.62
CA SER A 531 10.05 -22.16 -10.05
C SER A 531 10.01 -22.06 -8.52
N GLU A 532 9.19 -22.84 -7.82
CA GLU A 532 9.02 -22.76 -6.36
C GLU A 532 10.36 -22.80 -5.57
N ALA A 533 11.27 -23.70 -5.93
CA ALA A 533 12.58 -23.78 -5.26
C ALA A 533 13.46 -22.54 -5.51
N VAL A 534 13.38 -21.95 -6.71
CA VAL A 534 14.09 -20.71 -7.05
C VAL A 534 13.50 -19.53 -6.30
N MET A 535 12.16 -19.45 -6.24
CA MET A 535 11.43 -18.43 -5.49
C MET A 535 11.84 -18.44 -4.02
N GLU A 536 11.86 -19.62 -3.39
CA GLU A 536 12.25 -19.74 -1.98
C GLU A 536 13.71 -19.37 -1.75
N ARG A 537 14.62 -19.91 -2.56
CA ARG A 537 16.06 -19.60 -2.47
C ARG A 537 16.33 -18.11 -2.61
N ASP A 538 15.69 -17.47 -3.58
CA ASP A 538 15.92 -16.06 -3.87
C ASP A 538 15.20 -15.15 -2.85
N TRP A 539 14.10 -15.59 -2.22
CA TRP A 539 13.39 -14.80 -1.21
C TRP A 539 14.13 -14.69 0.13
N VAL A 540 14.76 -15.77 0.59
CA VAL A 540 15.38 -15.82 1.92
C VAL A 540 16.36 -14.66 2.17
N PRO A 541 17.28 -14.32 1.25
CA PRO A 541 18.13 -13.15 1.39
C PRO A 541 17.35 -11.83 1.53
N PHE A 542 16.27 -11.66 0.75
CA PHE A 542 15.46 -10.44 0.79
C PHE A 542 14.74 -10.28 2.13
N ASP A 543 14.12 -11.34 2.66
CA ASP A 543 13.44 -11.28 3.97
C ASP A 543 14.43 -10.91 5.09
N ILE A 544 15.61 -11.53 5.11
CA ILE A 544 16.65 -11.22 6.11
C ILE A 544 17.12 -9.77 5.94
N MET A 545 17.37 -9.32 4.71
CA MET A 545 17.79 -7.94 4.45
C MET A 545 16.71 -6.92 4.82
N ILE A 546 15.43 -7.19 4.55
CA ILE A 546 14.30 -6.34 4.97
C ILE A 546 14.31 -6.17 6.49
N ARG A 547 14.50 -7.26 7.23
CA ARG A 547 14.57 -7.24 8.70
C ARG A 547 15.81 -6.52 9.22
N MET A 548 16.96 -6.73 8.59
CA MET A 548 18.22 -6.09 8.97
C MET A 548 18.20 -4.58 8.71
N LEU A 549 17.56 -4.15 7.62
CA LEU A 549 17.54 -2.74 7.19
C LEU A 549 16.48 -1.90 7.90
N ASN A 550 15.68 -2.44 8.81
CA ASN A 550 14.79 -1.63 9.63
C ASN A 550 15.58 -0.85 10.71
N PRO A 551 15.02 0.20 11.35
CA PRO A 551 15.78 1.05 12.27
C PRO A 551 16.42 0.29 13.45
N ARG A 552 15.76 -0.76 13.94
CA ARG A 552 16.27 -1.59 15.04
C ARG A 552 17.38 -2.53 14.56
N GLY A 553 17.16 -3.24 13.45
CA GLY A 553 18.16 -4.11 12.84
C GLY A 553 19.43 -3.35 12.47
N MET A 554 19.31 -2.13 11.96
CA MET A 554 20.44 -1.25 11.68
C MET A 554 21.17 -0.81 12.95
N ALA A 555 20.43 -0.50 14.02
CA ALA A 555 21.04 -0.18 15.31
C ALA A 555 21.81 -1.36 15.91
N ASP A 556 21.24 -2.57 15.84
CA ASP A 556 21.89 -3.81 16.30
C ASP A 556 23.16 -4.09 15.47
N MET A 557 23.06 -3.94 14.15
CA MET A 557 24.19 -4.08 13.23
C MET A 557 25.31 -3.07 13.54
N MET A 558 24.96 -1.80 13.75
CA MET A 558 25.90 -0.77 14.16
C MET A 558 26.53 -1.06 15.54
N ALA A 559 25.76 -1.65 16.46
CA ALA A 559 26.26 -2.02 17.77
C ALA A 559 27.33 -3.13 17.71
N GLU A 560 27.16 -4.11 16.82
CA GLU A 560 28.17 -5.15 16.56
C GLU A 560 29.48 -4.56 16.00
N MET A 561 29.37 -3.48 15.22
CA MET A 561 30.50 -2.77 14.59
C MET A 561 31.06 -1.61 15.42
N MET A 562 30.80 -1.56 16.73
CA MET A 562 31.12 -0.37 17.55
C MET A 562 32.61 0.02 17.51
N ASP A 563 33.52 -0.97 17.56
CA ASP A 563 34.97 -0.73 17.48
C ASP A 563 35.34 -0.08 16.12
N ASP A 564 34.78 -0.60 15.01
CA ASP A 564 34.99 -0.10 13.65
C ASP A 564 34.43 1.31 13.47
N LEU A 565 33.23 1.57 14.01
CA LEU A 565 32.62 2.91 14.03
C LEU A 565 33.50 3.90 14.78
N ILE A 566 34.02 3.56 15.96
CA ILE A 566 34.92 4.46 16.72
C ILE A 566 36.22 4.70 15.95
N GLN A 567 36.77 3.67 15.29
CA GLN A 567 37.99 3.81 14.50
C GLN A 567 37.78 4.69 13.26
N ALA A 568 36.58 4.68 12.68
CA ALA A 568 36.25 5.51 11.51
C ALA A 568 36.06 7.00 11.85
N MET A 569 35.79 7.35 13.13
CA MET A 569 35.61 8.74 13.58
C MET A 569 36.85 9.62 13.33
N PRO A 570 36.69 10.97 13.29
CA PRO A 570 37.82 11.89 13.28
C PRO A 570 38.77 11.65 14.47
N GLY A 571 40.08 11.75 14.23
CA GLY A 571 41.14 11.35 15.18
C GLY A 571 40.96 11.82 16.63
N PRO A 572 40.70 13.12 16.90
CA PRO A 572 40.47 13.61 18.27
C PRO A 572 39.30 12.92 18.97
N MET A 573 38.24 12.62 18.23
CA MET A 573 37.03 12.00 18.75
C MET A 573 37.21 10.49 18.97
N ALA A 574 37.84 9.79 18.03
CA ALA A 574 38.21 8.39 18.18
C ALA A 574 39.09 8.19 19.43
N GLY A 575 40.07 9.06 19.63
CA GLY A 575 40.93 9.08 20.81
C GLY A 575 40.15 9.31 22.11
N MET A 576 39.24 10.29 22.12
CA MET A 576 38.37 10.58 23.26
C MET A 576 37.48 9.38 23.63
N MET A 577 36.87 8.71 22.64
CA MET A 577 36.00 7.55 22.87
C MET A 577 36.77 6.35 23.44
N LYS A 578 37.96 6.07 22.90
CA LYS A 578 38.87 5.03 23.42
C LYS A 578 39.33 5.35 24.85
N TRP A 579 39.70 6.61 25.09
CA TRP A 579 40.06 7.09 26.42
C TRP A 579 38.90 6.92 27.41
N LEU A 580 37.69 7.34 27.05
CA LEU A 580 36.51 7.25 27.90
C LEU A 580 36.18 5.81 28.29
N ARG A 581 36.30 4.87 27.34
CA ARG A 581 36.10 3.43 27.58
C ARG A 581 37.09 2.87 28.60
N SER A 582 38.35 3.32 28.57
CA SER A 582 39.41 2.86 29.48
C SER A 582 39.30 3.37 30.92
N ARG A 583 38.36 4.29 31.23
CA ARG A 583 38.22 4.90 32.55
C ARG A 583 37.30 4.10 33.47
N LYS A 584 37.54 4.24 34.79
CA LYS A 584 36.70 3.64 35.84
C LYS A 584 35.26 4.16 35.76
N PRO A 585 34.25 3.33 36.09
CA PRO A 585 32.82 3.70 36.01
C PRO A 585 32.45 5.04 36.65
N ALA A 586 33.04 5.36 37.81
CA ALA A 586 32.79 6.61 38.53
C ALA A 586 33.16 7.88 37.74
N LEU A 587 34.18 7.82 36.89
CA LEU A 587 34.63 8.95 36.07
C LEU A 587 33.87 9.06 34.74
N LYS A 588 33.49 7.92 34.14
CA LYS A 588 32.86 7.90 32.80
C LYS A 588 31.34 8.13 32.82
N LYS A 589 30.61 7.73 33.85
CA LYS A 589 29.14 7.94 33.96
C LYS A 589 28.68 9.40 33.74
N PRO A 590 29.24 10.42 34.42
CA PRO A 590 28.82 11.81 34.21
C PRO A 590 29.18 12.34 32.81
N LEU A 591 30.30 11.88 32.23
CA LEU A 591 30.71 12.26 30.88
C LEU A 591 29.79 11.64 29.81
N ILE A 592 29.42 10.38 29.95
CA ILE A 592 28.45 9.70 29.07
C ILE A 592 27.09 10.41 29.14
N ALA A 593 26.64 10.79 30.35
CA ALA A 593 25.40 11.54 30.53
C ALA A 593 25.43 12.90 29.81
N ALA A 594 26.56 13.61 29.84
CA ALA A 594 26.74 14.88 29.13
C ALA A 594 26.79 14.71 27.60
N MET A 595 27.26 13.57 27.08
CA MET A 595 27.30 13.28 25.64
C MET A 595 25.94 12.87 25.06
N LYS A 596 25.04 12.31 25.89
CA LYS A 596 23.74 11.77 25.49
C LYS A 596 22.87 12.72 24.64
N PRO A 597 22.72 14.03 24.95
CA PRO A 597 21.96 14.95 24.10
C PRO A 597 22.72 15.45 22.86
N VAL A 598 24.07 15.32 22.83
CA VAL A 598 24.92 15.84 21.76
C VAL A 598 25.11 14.82 20.65
N MET A 599 25.34 13.54 21.01
CA MET A 599 25.62 12.46 20.07
C MET A 599 24.56 12.31 18.97
N PRO A 600 23.23 12.35 19.25
CA PRO A 600 22.19 12.33 18.23
C PRO A 600 22.31 13.41 17.15
N ARG A 601 22.83 14.59 17.50
CA ARG A 601 23.00 15.72 16.56
C ARG A 601 24.32 15.65 15.80
N LEU A 602 25.35 15.11 16.44
CA LEU A 602 26.69 15.03 15.89
C LEU A 602 26.87 13.82 14.97
N PHE A 603 26.27 12.69 15.30
CA PHE A 603 26.42 11.44 14.56
C PHE A 603 26.00 11.55 13.07
N PRO A 604 24.88 12.24 12.71
CA PRO A 604 24.53 12.50 11.31
C PRO A 604 25.55 13.32 10.52
N ILE A 605 26.31 14.19 11.19
CA ILE A 605 27.35 15.00 10.55
C ILE A 605 28.60 14.16 10.26
N LEU A 606 28.91 13.21 11.14
CA LEU A 606 30.10 12.36 11.04
C LEU A 606 29.92 11.19 10.09
N LEU A 607 28.72 10.59 10.09
CA LEU A 607 28.46 9.33 9.41
C LEU A 607 28.81 9.36 7.90
N PRO A 608 28.53 10.42 7.12
CA PRO A 608 28.92 10.46 5.70
C PRO A 608 30.43 10.29 5.47
N GLY A 609 31.27 10.88 6.33
CA GLY A 609 32.73 10.72 6.25
C GLY A 609 33.23 9.37 6.78
N MET A 610 32.45 8.73 7.64
CA MET A 610 32.76 7.40 8.20
C MET A 610 32.32 6.27 7.27
N LEU A 611 31.22 6.43 6.53
CA LEU A 611 30.57 5.38 5.77
C LEU A 611 31.54 4.66 4.80
N PRO A 612 32.40 5.33 4.02
CA PRO A 612 33.37 4.64 3.15
C PRO A 612 34.37 3.77 3.91
N ARG A 613 34.72 4.13 5.15
CA ARG A 613 35.67 3.36 5.98
C ARG A 613 35.01 2.16 6.66
N VAL A 614 33.71 2.27 6.94
CA VAL A 614 32.91 1.25 7.65
C VAL A 614 32.30 0.25 6.66
N MET A 615 32.08 0.66 5.41
CA MET A 615 31.45 -0.14 4.34
C MET A 615 32.07 -1.53 4.15
N PRO A 616 33.41 -1.72 4.10
CA PRO A 616 33.98 -3.05 3.92
C PRO A 616 33.59 -4.01 5.04
N LYS A 617 33.57 -3.52 6.29
CA LYS A 617 33.22 -4.35 7.44
C LYS A 617 31.72 -4.66 7.48
N MET A 618 30.89 -3.72 7.05
CA MET A 618 29.45 -3.92 6.93
C MET A 618 29.16 -5.01 5.88
N LEU A 619 29.83 -4.97 4.73
CA LEU A 619 29.71 -5.99 3.69
C LEU A 619 30.13 -7.38 4.18
N GLU A 620 31.25 -7.48 4.91
CA GLU A 620 31.67 -8.75 5.54
C GLU A 620 30.59 -9.34 6.45
N MET A 621 30.01 -8.48 7.30
CA MET A 621 28.99 -8.91 8.25
C MET A 621 27.68 -9.29 7.56
N VAL A 622 27.25 -8.53 6.55
CA VAL A 622 26.08 -8.87 5.73
C VAL A 622 26.31 -10.21 5.04
N LYS A 623 27.47 -10.43 4.44
CA LYS A 623 27.84 -11.72 3.82
C LYS A 623 27.83 -12.88 4.82
N ALA A 624 28.19 -12.64 6.08
CA ALA A 624 28.18 -13.66 7.11
C ALA A 624 26.77 -13.99 7.64
N LYS A 625 25.85 -13.01 7.64
CA LYS A 625 24.49 -13.17 8.20
C LYS A 625 23.43 -13.54 7.16
N VAL A 626 23.65 -13.18 5.89
CA VAL A 626 22.67 -13.38 4.81
C VAL A 626 23.15 -14.51 3.90
N PRO A 627 22.42 -15.63 3.79
CA PRO A 627 22.78 -16.74 2.91
C PRO A 627 22.47 -16.40 1.44
N MET A 628 23.28 -15.51 0.87
CA MET A 628 23.12 -15.03 -0.50
C MET A 628 23.61 -16.09 -1.51
N PRO A 629 22.87 -16.29 -2.62
CA PRO A 629 23.42 -16.94 -3.80
C PRO A 629 24.66 -16.19 -4.33
N ASP A 630 25.56 -16.92 -5.00
CA ASP A 630 26.84 -16.37 -5.48
C ASP A 630 26.68 -15.08 -6.29
N PHE A 631 25.74 -15.09 -7.26
CA PHE A 631 25.47 -13.92 -8.11
C PHE A 631 25.10 -12.66 -7.29
N MET A 632 24.41 -12.82 -6.16
CA MET A 632 23.99 -11.70 -5.31
C MET A 632 25.15 -11.25 -4.42
N ALA A 633 25.90 -12.20 -3.86
CA ALA A 633 27.06 -11.92 -3.04
C ALA A 633 28.17 -11.17 -3.83
N GLU A 634 28.37 -11.54 -5.09
CA GLU A 634 29.33 -10.91 -6.01
C GLU A 634 28.97 -9.45 -6.34
N GLN A 635 27.68 -9.12 -6.39
CA GLN A 635 27.21 -7.78 -6.74
C GLN A 635 27.05 -6.86 -5.53
N MET A 636 26.92 -7.40 -4.32
CA MET A 636 26.68 -6.62 -3.11
C MET A 636 27.69 -5.48 -2.88
N PRO A 637 29.01 -5.65 -3.15
CA PRO A 637 29.99 -4.56 -3.04
C PRO A 637 29.69 -3.36 -3.94
N ASP A 638 28.96 -3.54 -5.04
CA ASP A 638 28.57 -2.46 -5.95
C ASP A 638 27.19 -1.89 -5.63
N LEU A 639 26.26 -2.73 -5.15
CA LEU A 639 24.87 -2.35 -4.91
C LEU A 639 24.69 -1.63 -3.56
N MET A 640 25.37 -2.08 -2.52
CA MET A 640 25.17 -1.57 -1.16
C MET A 640 25.71 -0.15 -0.95
N PRO A 641 26.91 0.24 -1.43
CA PRO A 641 27.43 1.58 -1.18
C PRO A 641 26.54 2.73 -1.66
N PRO A 642 26.04 2.76 -2.92
CA PRO A 642 25.16 3.84 -3.36
C PRO A 642 23.82 3.82 -2.61
N ALA A 643 23.27 2.64 -2.32
CA ALA A 643 22.04 2.51 -1.54
C ALA A 643 22.18 3.10 -0.12
N MET A 644 23.28 2.80 0.57
CA MET A 644 23.54 3.30 1.93
C MET A 644 23.91 4.77 1.94
N ALA A 645 24.59 5.28 0.92
CA ALA A 645 24.91 6.70 0.79
C ALA A 645 23.63 7.56 0.72
N ASP A 646 22.60 7.08 0.04
CA ASP A 646 21.29 7.74 -0.04
C ASP A 646 20.41 7.48 1.20
N LEU A 647 20.38 6.25 1.72
CA LEU A 647 19.51 5.87 2.84
C LEU A 647 19.99 6.41 4.19
N MET A 648 21.27 6.20 4.54
CA MET A 648 21.76 6.39 5.90
C MET A 648 21.56 7.82 6.43
N PRO A 649 21.85 8.90 5.68
CA PRO A 649 21.64 10.25 6.17
C PRO A 649 20.18 10.55 6.55
N LYS A 650 19.23 9.98 5.81
CA LYS A 650 17.79 10.19 6.00
C LYS A 650 17.21 9.31 7.12
N MET A 651 17.70 8.09 7.27
CA MET A 651 17.20 7.08 8.22
C MET A 651 17.82 7.21 9.62
N LEU A 652 18.95 7.90 9.74
CA LEU A 652 19.68 7.98 11.01
C LEU A 652 18.87 8.50 12.21
N PRO A 653 17.98 9.51 12.06
CA PRO A 653 17.10 9.95 13.14
C PRO A 653 16.24 8.82 13.74
N ASP A 654 15.87 7.82 12.93
CA ASP A 654 15.06 6.68 13.35
C ASP A 654 15.92 5.57 13.99
N ILE A 655 17.19 5.46 13.60
CA ILE A 655 18.14 4.46 14.14
C ILE A 655 18.66 4.89 15.52
N ILE A 656 18.95 6.19 15.70
CA ILE A 656 19.58 6.74 16.91
C ILE A 656 18.87 6.31 18.22
N PRO A 657 17.53 6.38 18.35
CA PRO A 657 16.84 5.95 19.57
C PRO A 657 17.15 4.52 19.99
N TYR A 658 17.35 3.61 19.03
CA TYR A 658 17.71 2.22 19.27
C TYR A 658 19.21 2.05 19.49
N PHE A 659 20.05 2.79 18.77
CA PHE A 659 21.51 2.67 18.84
C PHE A 659 22.10 3.27 20.12
N MET A 660 21.56 4.38 20.63
CA MET A 660 22.13 5.08 21.79
C MET A 660 22.22 4.21 23.06
N PRO A 661 21.21 3.38 23.41
CA PRO A 661 21.34 2.38 24.48
C PRO A 661 22.52 1.41 24.30
N HIS A 662 22.79 0.95 23.08
CA HIS A 662 23.94 0.07 22.81
C HIS A 662 25.27 0.80 23.01
N LEU A 663 25.38 2.04 22.52
CA LEU A 663 26.57 2.87 22.72
C LEU A 663 26.83 3.12 24.22
N GLU A 664 25.78 3.45 24.97
CA GLU A 664 25.87 3.66 26.42
C GLU A 664 26.36 2.39 27.13
N SER A 665 25.75 1.24 26.84
CA SER A 665 26.16 -0.05 27.38
C SER A 665 27.61 -0.38 27.05
N TYR A 666 28.01 -0.21 25.80
CA TYR A 666 29.38 -0.46 25.33
C TYR A 666 30.42 0.42 26.04
N LEU A 667 30.13 1.70 26.27
CA LEU A 667 31.03 2.60 26.99
C LEU A 667 31.10 2.28 28.49
N GLN A 668 30.00 1.80 29.08
CA GLN A 668 29.94 1.44 30.50
C GLN A 668 30.59 0.10 30.81
N ALA A 669 30.48 -0.88 29.90
CA ALA A 669 30.98 -2.22 30.11
C ALA A 669 32.50 -2.27 30.34
N GLU A 670 32.93 -3.14 31.26
CA GLU A 670 34.36 -3.40 31.52
C GLU A 670 34.94 -4.44 30.54
N ASN A 671 34.08 -5.30 29.98
CA ASN A 671 34.37 -6.26 28.91
C ASN A 671 33.43 -6.02 27.70
N LYS A 672 33.77 -6.49 26.50
CA LYS A 672 32.92 -6.34 25.30
C LYS A 672 31.55 -7.01 25.57
N PRO A 673 30.43 -6.28 25.55
CA PRO A 673 29.13 -6.89 25.83
C PRO A 673 28.75 -7.88 24.73
N GLU A 674 28.20 -9.04 25.09
CA GLU A 674 27.50 -9.90 24.13
C GLU A 674 26.25 -9.17 23.64
N VAL A 675 26.17 -8.91 22.34
CA VAL A 675 24.97 -8.37 21.71
C VAL A 675 23.96 -9.52 21.59
N VAL A 676 23.01 -9.59 22.53
CA VAL A 676 21.87 -10.50 22.42
C VAL A 676 20.86 -9.86 21.48
N LEU A 677 20.77 -10.37 20.25
CA LEU A 677 19.79 -9.94 19.25
C LEU A 677 18.38 -10.17 19.80
N SER A 678 17.53 -9.14 19.76
CA SER A 678 16.10 -9.35 19.97
C SER A 678 15.52 -10.08 18.77
N ARG A 679 14.94 -11.26 19.00
CA ARG A 679 14.17 -12.00 17.99
C ARG A 679 12.99 -11.18 17.47
#